data_AF-A0A8T6A472-F1
#
_entry.id   AF-A0A8T6A472-F1
#
_cell.length_a   1.000
_cell.length_b   1.000
_cell.length_c   1.000
_cell.angle_alpha   90.00
_cell.angle_beta   90.00
_cell.angle_gamma   90.00
#
_symmetry.space_group_name_H-M   'P 1'
#
loop_
_entity.id
_entity.type
_entity.pdbx_description
1 polymer ?
#
loop_
_entity_poly.entity_id
_entity_poly.type
_entity_poly.pdbx_seq_one_letter_code
_entity_poly.pdbx_strand_id
1 'polypeptide(L)'
;MSEGPGGPQGATAGGTLAMRMLSQQAMVASQMKRAANDKAIAQMLASKKSGPPAARLGDEIQHKSFLGALAGAVLGAIVTIAEGCLIMAACATGPYALVLVPALMYASYKASDYVEEKQNQLESWINSFCDTDGAINTGSENVNINGKPAARAAVTLPPPPPPGAIPEVPQGEPSWGDIATDLLESAAEKAVPLAKAWGNAVITLTESNAGFMDRVSAGASLLFPAGPVLMEFATMVGGRGEIKKDVDFPEAGEDTALCDKENKPPRIAQGSSNVFINNQPAARKGDKLECSAAIVEGSPDVFIGGEQVTYLDIQPEFPPWQRMILGGITIASYLLPPAGLLGKLGNLAKLGKLGNLLGKSGKLLGAKLGALLGKTGKSLKSIANKVIRWVTDPVDPVTGAYCDERTDFTLGQTLPLSFTRFHSSVLPLHGLTGVGWSDSWSEYAWVREQGNRVDIISLGATLNFAFDGESDTAVNPYHAQYILRRRDDYLELFDRDALSSRFFYDAFPGMRLRHPVTDDTSDDRLAHSPADRMYMLGGMSDTASNRITFERDSQYRITGVSHTDGIRLKLTYHASGYLKAIHRTDNGIQTLATYEQDARGRLTEADARLDYHLFYEYDAADRIIRWSDNDQTWSRFTYDAQGRCVTVTGAEGYYNATLDYGDGCTTVTDGKGIHCYYYDPDGNILREAAPDGSTTTYEWDEFHHLLARHSPAGRVEKFEYNAAHGQLSRYTAADGAEWLYRYDERGLLSNITDPAGQTWTQLCDERGLPVSLVSPQGEETRLAYTAQGLLSGIFRQDERRLGIEYDHHNRPETLTDVMGREHHTEYSGHDLPVKMRGPGGQSVRLQWQQHHKLSGLERAETGAEGFRYDRHGNLLAYTDGNGVVWTMEYGPFDLPVAQTDGEGHRWQYRYDKDTLQLTEVINPQGESYLYVLDNCGRVTEEHDWGGVVWRYRYDADGLCTARVNGLEETILYSRDAAGRLAEVITPEGKTQYAYDKSGRLTGIFSPDGTSQRTGYDERGRVNVTTQGRRAIEYHYPDEHTVIRCILPPEDERDRHPDESLLKTTYRYNAAGELTEVILPGDETLTFSRDEAGREVFRHSNRGFACEQGWNAASQLVTQR
;
A
#
# COMPACT_ATOMS: atom_id res chain seq x y z
N MET A 1 57.67 -18.58 -22.12
CA MET A 1 58.79 -18.89 -21.21
C MET A 1 59.53 -17.59 -20.93
N SER A 2 60.75 -17.64 -20.40
CA SER A 2 61.56 -16.47 -19.98
C SER A 2 61.93 -15.51 -21.11
N GLU A 3 62.48 -14.36 -20.69
CA GLU A 3 63.22 -13.34 -21.46
C GLU A 3 62.40 -12.25 -22.19
N GLY A 4 62.83 -10.99 -22.00
CA GLY A 4 62.66 -9.88 -22.95
C GLY A 4 64.02 -9.61 -23.64
N PRO A 5 64.39 -8.36 -24.01
CA PRO A 5 63.68 -7.07 -23.90
C PRO A 5 63.62 -6.28 -25.24
N GLY A 6 63.07 -5.06 -25.24
CA GLY A 6 63.29 -4.09 -26.34
C GLY A 6 62.30 -2.92 -26.41
N GLY A 7 62.76 -1.71 -26.10
CA GLY A 7 62.09 -0.44 -26.47
C GLY A 7 62.53 0.07 -27.86
N PRO A 8 62.33 1.36 -28.25
CA PRO A 8 62.55 2.51 -27.36
C PRO A 8 61.66 3.78 -27.54
N GLN A 9 61.69 4.63 -26.49
CA GLN A 9 61.75 6.12 -26.47
C GLN A 9 60.80 7.00 -27.34
N GLY A 10 60.13 7.96 -26.66
CA GLY A 10 59.46 9.12 -27.28
C GLY A 10 59.12 10.21 -26.23
N ALA A 11 59.91 11.29 -26.20
CA ALA A 11 59.83 12.42 -25.27
C ALA A 11 58.56 13.31 -25.46
N THR A 12 58.20 14.30 -24.61
CA THR A 12 58.93 15.04 -23.56
C THR A 12 57.95 15.63 -22.50
N ALA A 13 58.46 16.20 -21.40
CA ALA A 13 57.64 16.70 -20.28
C ALA A 13 57.17 18.17 -20.40
N GLY A 14 56.05 18.48 -19.74
CA GLY A 14 55.58 19.84 -19.45
C GLY A 14 54.37 19.84 -18.49
N GLY A 15 54.54 20.29 -17.24
CA GLY A 15 53.44 20.34 -16.26
C GLY A 15 53.82 20.52 -14.78
N THR A 16 55.09 20.40 -14.41
CA THR A 16 55.53 20.22 -13.01
C THR A 16 55.63 21.49 -12.14
N LEU A 17 54.79 22.50 -12.38
CA LEU A 17 54.68 23.69 -11.51
C LEU A 17 53.30 23.84 -10.85
N ALA A 18 52.21 23.57 -11.60
CA ALA A 18 50.84 23.68 -11.07
C ALA A 18 50.58 22.75 -9.88
N MET A 19 51.07 21.51 -9.93
CA MET A 19 50.91 20.51 -8.87
C MET A 19 51.51 20.93 -7.51
N ARG A 20 52.48 21.86 -7.48
CA ARG A 20 53.11 22.32 -6.22
C ARG A 20 52.38 23.45 -5.52
N MET A 21 51.48 24.17 -6.20
CA MET A 21 50.56 25.11 -5.54
C MET A 21 49.31 24.37 -5.03
N LEU A 22 48.77 23.45 -5.83
CA LEU A 22 47.65 22.60 -5.42
C LEU A 22 47.95 21.78 -4.15
N SER A 23 49.18 21.25 -4.00
CA SER A 23 49.55 20.48 -2.81
C SER A 23 49.64 21.33 -1.52
N GLN A 24 49.91 22.63 -1.62
CA GLN A 24 49.87 23.52 -0.45
C GLN A 24 48.44 23.91 -0.06
N GLN A 25 47.55 24.17 -1.01
CA GLN A 25 46.13 24.37 -0.71
C GLN A 25 45.49 23.11 -0.11
N ALA A 26 45.81 21.92 -0.63
CA ALA A 26 45.36 20.65 -0.06
C ALA A 26 45.87 20.42 1.37
N MET A 27 47.09 20.84 1.71
CA MET A 27 47.58 20.77 3.10
C MET A 27 46.87 21.73 4.04
N VAL A 28 46.54 22.96 3.60
CA VAL A 28 45.76 23.91 4.42
C VAL A 28 44.34 23.40 4.65
N ALA A 29 43.68 22.87 3.61
CA ALA A 29 42.36 22.23 3.74
C ALA A 29 42.39 20.99 4.66
N SER A 30 43.46 20.18 4.60
CA SER A 30 43.68 19.03 5.48
C SER A 30 43.88 19.46 6.94
N GLN A 31 44.63 20.54 7.19
CA GLN A 31 44.81 21.09 8.55
C GLN A 31 43.52 21.73 9.08
N MET A 32 42.72 22.38 8.23
CA MET A 32 41.37 22.86 8.60
C MET A 32 40.43 21.70 8.92
N LYS A 33 40.41 20.60 8.13
CA LYS A 33 39.60 19.41 8.45
C LYS A 33 40.03 18.73 9.76
N ARG A 34 41.33 18.69 10.09
CA ARG A 34 41.77 18.21 11.42
C ARG A 34 41.38 19.14 12.55
N ALA A 35 41.55 20.45 12.40
CA ALA A 35 41.10 21.43 13.40
C ALA A 35 39.58 21.37 13.61
N ALA A 36 38.79 21.07 12.57
CA ALA A 36 37.35 20.82 12.68
C ALA A 36 37.06 19.52 13.46
N ASN A 37 37.70 18.39 13.12
CA ASN A 37 37.50 17.12 13.85
C ASN A 37 37.93 17.19 15.31
N ASP A 38 39.10 17.76 15.62
CA ASP A 38 39.58 17.89 17.00
C ASP A 38 38.65 18.82 17.82
N LYS A 39 38.07 19.85 17.19
CA LYS A 39 37.03 20.72 17.79
C LYS A 39 35.71 19.97 18.00
N ALA A 40 35.27 19.16 17.03
CA ALA A 40 34.06 18.33 17.14
C ALA A 40 34.18 17.28 18.26
N ILE A 41 35.33 16.61 18.38
CA ILE A 41 35.62 15.65 19.46
C ILE A 41 35.65 16.36 20.83
N ALA A 42 36.23 17.57 20.91
CA ALA A 42 36.18 18.39 22.12
C ALA A 42 34.74 18.82 22.47
N GLN A 43 33.91 19.16 21.49
CA GLN A 43 32.49 19.51 21.69
C GLN A 43 31.66 18.29 22.14
N MET A 44 31.89 17.11 21.56
CA MET A 44 31.27 15.86 22.03
C MET A 44 31.63 15.55 23.49
N LEU A 45 32.88 15.76 23.90
CA LEU A 45 33.30 15.56 25.29
C LEU A 45 32.76 16.63 26.25
N ALA A 46 32.51 17.86 25.78
CA ALA A 46 31.91 18.94 26.57
C ALA A 46 30.39 18.77 26.78
N SER A 47 29.69 18.10 25.86
CA SER A 47 28.22 17.92 25.85
C SER A 47 27.61 17.39 27.16
N LYS A 48 28.39 16.72 28.02
CA LYS A 48 27.92 16.16 29.29
C LYS A 48 27.52 17.18 30.37
N LYS A 49 27.74 18.49 30.18
CA LYS A 49 27.22 19.57 31.07
C LYS A 49 27.04 20.93 30.37
N SER A 50 25.91 21.17 29.70
CA SER A 50 25.40 22.53 29.39
C SER A 50 23.95 22.50 28.87
N GLY A 51 23.23 23.63 28.95
CA GLY A 51 22.08 23.89 28.07
C GLY A 51 22.53 24.48 26.73
N PRO A 52 21.64 24.95 25.84
CA PRO A 52 22.06 25.52 24.57
C PRO A 52 22.92 26.81 24.72
N PRO A 53 23.85 27.09 23.79
CA PRO A 53 24.63 28.34 23.72
C PRO A 53 23.78 29.62 23.83
N ALA A 54 24.22 30.61 24.60
CA ALA A 54 23.54 31.90 24.70
C ALA A 54 23.61 32.69 23.37
N ALA A 55 22.48 33.25 22.90
CA ALA A 55 22.44 34.08 21.70
C ALA A 55 22.79 35.55 22.01
N ARG A 56 23.35 36.25 21.02
CA ARG A 56 23.88 37.61 21.14
C ARG A 56 23.63 38.43 19.88
N LEU A 57 23.80 39.75 19.98
CA LEU A 57 23.85 40.66 18.84
C LEU A 57 24.83 40.18 17.76
N GLY A 58 24.37 40.09 16.52
CA GLY A 58 25.15 39.65 15.36
C GLY A 58 25.52 38.16 15.40
N ASP A 59 24.77 37.33 16.11
CA ASP A 59 24.76 35.87 15.91
C ASP A 59 23.73 35.53 14.81
N GLU A 60 24.04 34.57 13.95
CA GLU A 60 23.31 34.27 12.70
C GLU A 60 21.96 33.55 12.91
N ILE A 61 21.02 33.74 11.97
CA ILE A 61 19.70 33.11 11.93
C ILE A 61 19.45 32.39 10.59
N GLN A 62 18.57 31.39 10.58
CA GLN A 62 18.31 30.54 9.41
C GLN A 62 16.92 29.87 9.50
N HIS A 63 16.14 29.86 8.41
CA HIS A 63 14.90 29.10 8.30
C HIS A 63 15.17 27.64 7.92
N LYS A 64 14.25 26.72 8.26
CA LYS A 64 14.34 25.33 7.76
C LYS A 64 14.22 25.31 6.23
N SER A 65 15.06 24.51 5.57
CA SER A 65 14.82 24.12 4.18
C SER A 65 13.59 23.21 4.08
N PHE A 66 12.71 23.45 3.09
CA PHE A 66 11.56 22.57 2.84
C PHE A 66 12.01 21.13 2.57
N LEU A 67 13.12 20.93 1.84
CA LEU A 67 13.72 19.62 1.61
C LEU A 67 14.22 18.95 2.91
N GLY A 68 14.62 19.72 3.92
CA GLY A 68 15.01 19.19 5.23
C GLY A 68 13.82 18.64 6.02
N ALA A 69 12.69 19.34 6.01
CA ALA A 69 11.44 18.86 6.59
C ALA A 69 10.86 17.68 5.77
N LEU A 70 10.97 17.73 4.44
CA LEU A 70 10.52 16.69 3.52
C LEU A 70 11.26 15.38 3.77
N ALA A 71 12.60 15.41 3.81
CA ALA A 71 13.43 14.26 4.16
C ALA A 71 13.11 13.70 5.55
N GLY A 72 12.70 14.56 6.49
CA GLY A 72 12.17 14.15 7.79
C GLY A 72 10.85 13.38 7.70
N ALA A 73 9.87 13.90 6.97
CA ALA A 73 8.58 13.25 6.73
C ALA A 73 8.74 11.90 5.99
N VAL A 74 9.61 11.86 4.99
CA VAL A 74 9.98 10.66 4.22
C VAL A 74 10.64 9.59 5.10
N LEU A 75 11.56 9.98 6.01
CA LEU A 75 12.13 9.00 6.95
C LEU A 75 11.06 8.39 7.87
N GLY A 76 10.03 9.17 8.22
CA GLY A 76 8.85 8.67 8.92
C GLY A 76 8.08 7.65 8.10
N ALA A 77 7.73 8.02 6.86
CA ALA A 77 7.05 7.15 5.92
C ALA A 77 7.76 5.80 5.73
N ILE A 78 9.09 5.79 5.60
CA ILE A 78 9.89 4.58 5.42
C ILE A 78 9.83 3.63 6.64
N VAL A 79 9.69 4.17 7.86
CA VAL A 79 9.48 3.36 9.07
C VAL A 79 8.07 2.78 9.10
N THR A 80 7.04 3.59 8.83
CA THR A 80 5.64 3.14 8.77
C THR A 80 5.42 2.05 7.70
N ILE A 81 6.08 2.17 6.56
CA ILE A 81 6.05 1.20 5.45
C ILE A 81 6.50 -0.21 5.88
N ALA A 82 7.40 -0.34 6.87
CA ALA A 82 7.81 -1.64 7.40
C ALA A 82 6.68 -2.35 8.17
N GLU A 83 5.88 -1.59 8.92
CA GLU A 83 4.71 -2.11 9.66
C GLU A 83 3.52 -2.40 8.72
N GLY A 84 3.40 -1.61 7.63
CA GLY A 84 2.45 -1.83 6.53
C GLY A 84 2.50 -3.25 5.93
N CYS A 85 3.61 -3.97 6.10
CA CYS A 85 3.77 -5.35 5.63
C CYS A 85 2.91 -6.37 6.42
N LEU A 86 2.61 -6.13 7.70
CA LEU A 86 1.71 -7.00 8.48
C LEU A 86 0.26 -6.92 7.98
N ILE A 87 -0.14 -5.77 7.43
CA ILE A 87 -1.53 -5.45 7.09
C ILE A 87 -2.07 -6.38 6.00
N MET A 88 -1.23 -6.69 5.01
CA MET A 88 -1.62 -7.47 3.83
C MET A 88 -1.88 -8.96 4.14
N ALA A 89 -1.26 -9.52 5.18
CA ALA A 89 -1.42 -10.92 5.54
C ALA A 89 -2.85 -11.27 6.01
N ALA A 90 -3.57 -10.29 6.53
CA ALA A 90 -4.97 -10.42 6.94
C ALA A 90 -5.97 -10.42 5.76
N CYS A 91 -5.58 -9.97 4.58
CA CYS A 91 -6.50 -9.68 3.47
C CYS A 91 -6.73 -10.86 2.50
N ALA A 92 -6.13 -12.03 2.74
CA ALA A 92 -6.16 -13.17 1.82
C ALA A 92 -7.44 -14.05 1.91
N THR A 93 -8.33 -13.80 2.88
CA THR A 93 -9.48 -14.67 3.19
C THR A 93 -10.81 -14.09 2.69
N GLY A 94 -11.09 -14.21 1.40
CA GLY A 94 -12.45 -14.12 0.83
C GLY A 94 -13.29 -12.89 1.25
N PRO A 95 -14.59 -13.04 1.60
CA PRO A 95 -15.48 -11.92 1.94
C PRO A 95 -15.18 -11.18 3.27
N TYR A 96 -14.05 -11.48 3.93
CA TYR A 96 -13.70 -10.99 5.27
C TYR A 96 -12.90 -9.68 5.20
N ALA A 97 -12.45 -9.27 4.01
CA ALA A 97 -11.61 -8.10 3.77
C ALA A 97 -12.24 -6.75 4.21
N LEU A 98 -13.57 -6.67 4.31
CA LEU A 98 -14.29 -5.49 4.83
C LEU A 98 -14.10 -5.25 6.34
N VAL A 99 -13.50 -6.20 7.07
CA VAL A 99 -13.44 -6.20 8.54
C VAL A 99 -12.03 -5.92 9.06
N LEU A 100 -10.98 -6.41 8.39
CA LEU A 100 -9.61 -6.42 8.92
C LEU A 100 -8.78 -5.16 8.62
N VAL A 101 -9.05 -4.43 7.53
CA VAL A 101 -8.15 -3.37 7.04
C VAL A 101 -7.88 -2.23 8.06
N PRO A 102 -8.89 -1.60 8.72
CA PRO A 102 -8.62 -0.44 9.60
C PRO A 102 -8.05 -0.78 10.98
N ALA A 103 -8.25 -2.01 11.48
CA ALA A 103 -7.64 -2.44 12.76
C ALA A 103 -6.10 -2.45 12.71
N LEU A 104 -5.54 -2.49 11.50
CA LEU A 104 -4.12 -2.55 11.21
C LEU A 104 -3.51 -1.17 10.91
N MET A 105 -4.29 -0.20 10.42
CA MET A 105 -3.85 1.21 10.34
C MET A 105 -3.57 1.80 11.74
N TYR A 106 -4.38 1.42 12.73
CA TYR A 106 -4.24 1.85 14.12
C TYR A 106 -2.90 1.41 14.77
N ALA A 107 -2.28 0.32 14.29
CA ALA A 107 -0.97 -0.12 14.78
C ALA A 107 0.12 0.89 14.40
N SER A 108 0.18 1.26 13.11
CA SER A 108 1.18 2.21 12.59
C SER A 108 1.08 3.61 13.19
N TYR A 109 -0.10 4.01 13.67
CA TYR A 109 -0.29 5.31 14.35
C TYR A 109 0.50 5.41 15.68
N LYS A 110 1.04 4.31 16.20
CA LYS A 110 1.85 4.29 17.45
C LYS A 110 3.35 4.51 17.24
N ALA A 111 3.85 4.53 16.00
CA ALA A 111 5.28 4.63 15.71
C ALA A 111 5.82 6.08 15.63
N SER A 112 4.96 7.10 15.70
CA SER A 112 5.32 8.52 15.49
C SER A 112 6.42 9.05 16.41
N ASP A 113 6.40 8.68 17.70
CA ASP A 113 7.34 9.19 18.71
C ASP A 113 8.81 8.86 18.38
N TYR A 114 9.06 7.71 17.74
CA TYR A 114 10.40 7.26 17.35
C TYR A 114 10.92 8.00 16.11
N VAL A 115 10.02 8.32 15.18
CA VAL A 115 10.31 9.09 13.97
C VAL A 115 10.76 10.50 14.34
N GLU A 116 10.08 11.18 15.26
CA GLU A 116 10.35 12.57 15.62
C GLU A 116 11.76 12.76 16.24
N GLU A 117 12.25 11.84 17.08
CA GLU A 117 13.62 11.91 17.62
C GLU A 117 14.68 11.76 16.51
N LYS A 118 14.42 10.94 15.48
CA LYS A 118 15.34 10.75 14.35
C LYS A 118 15.27 11.87 13.32
N GLN A 119 14.08 12.45 13.08
CA GLN A 119 13.91 13.67 12.30
C GLN A 119 14.79 14.80 12.87
N ASN A 120 14.67 15.09 14.17
CA ASN A 120 15.41 16.19 14.79
C ASN A 120 16.95 16.03 14.72
N GLN A 121 17.47 14.80 14.80
CA GLN A 121 18.91 14.54 14.61
C GLN A 121 19.36 14.78 13.16
N LEU A 122 18.53 14.41 12.17
CA LEU A 122 18.84 14.57 10.75
C LEU A 122 18.66 16.02 10.27
N GLU A 123 17.61 16.72 10.71
CA GLU A 123 17.41 18.15 10.44
C GLU A 123 18.58 19.00 10.94
N SER A 124 19.09 18.70 12.14
CA SER A 124 20.26 19.39 12.70
C SER A 124 21.54 19.19 11.87
N TRP A 125 21.61 18.13 11.05
CA TRP A 125 22.73 17.87 10.14
C TRP A 125 22.48 18.53 8.78
N ILE A 126 21.28 18.40 8.19
CA ILE A 126 20.93 18.99 6.89
C ILE A 126 21.01 20.52 6.92
N ASN A 127 20.48 21.17 7.97
CA ASN A 127 20.53 22.63 8.08
C ASN A 127 21.97 23.17 8.19
N SER A 128 22.95 22.35 8.59
CA SER A 128 24.37 22.76 8.65
C SER A 128 25.05 22.99 7.29
N PHE A 129 24.34 22.72 6.18
CA PHE A 129 24.78 22.94 4.80
C PHE A 129 24.02 24.05 4.06
N CYS A 130 23.07 24.74 4.72
CA CYS A 130 22.35 25.86 4.13
C CYS A 130 23.06 27.19 4.44
N ASP A 131 22.93 28.19 3.55
CA ASP A 131 23.38 29.57 3.81
C ASP A 131 22.52 30.25 4.90
N THR A 132 23.04 31.31 5.53
CA THR A 132 22.36 32.02 6.63
C THR A 132 21.42 33.11 6.11
N ASP A 133 20.23 33.21 6.72
CA ASP A 133 19.12 34.09 6.28
C ASP A 133 19.11 35.46 7.00
N GLY A 134 20.23 35.84 7.62
CA GLY A 134 20.41 37.09 8.37
C GLY A 134 21.06 36.89 9.74
N ALA A 135 20.94 37.89 10.62
CA ALA A 135 21.52 37.88 11.97
C ALA A 135 20.78 38.78 12.97
N ILE A 136 20.91 38.46 14.26
CA ILE A 136 20.36 39.25 15.37
C ILE A 136 20.90 40.70 15.33
N ASN A 137 20.03 41.70 15.43
CA ASN A 137 20.34 43.11 15.19
C ASN A 137 20.01 44.06 16.37
N THR A 138 19.28 43.60 17.39
CA THR A 138 19.20 44.27 18.70
C THR A 138 19.49 43.29 19.85
N GLY A 139 19.85 43.83 21.01
CA GLY A 139 20.30 43.07 22.18
C GLY A 139 20.33 43.92 23.45
N SER A 140 20.44 43.27 24.61
CA SER A 140 20.46 43.88 25.95
C SER A 140 21.48 45.03 26.13
N GLU A 141 20.99 46.20 26.52
CA GLU A 141 21.80 47.43 26.70
C GLU A 141 22.92 47.31 27.76
N ASN A 142 22.76 46.40 28.73
CA ASN A 142 23.59 46.33 29.94
C ASN A 142 24.14 44.92 30.28
N VAL A 143 23.64 43.86 29.63
CA VAL A 143 24.15 42.49 29.80
C VAL A 143 24.83 42.03 28.52
N ASN A 144 26.16 41.95 28.56
CA ASN A 144 26.99 41.48 27.46
C ASN A 144 27.48 40.05 27.69
N ILE A 145 27.47 39.23 26.65
CA ILE A 145 28.05 37.88 26.62
C ILE A 145 29.15 37.88 25.55
N ASN A 146 30.37 37.48 25.92
CA ASN A 146 31.59 37.64 25.11
C ASN A 146 31.86 39.08 24.59
N GLY A 147 31.29 40.11 25.22
CA GLY A 147 31.41 41.50 24.79
C GLY A 147 30.42 41.97 23.71
N LYS A 148 29.52 41.07 23.24
CA LYS A 148 28.33 41.42 22.46
C LYS A 148 27.12 41.57 23.41
N PRO A 149 26.15 42.47 23.16
CA PRO A 149 24.85 42.47 23.84
C PRO A 149 24.16 41.10 23.78
N ALA A 150 23.63 40.63 24.91
CA ALA A 150 22.91 39.36 24.99
C ALA A 150 21.50 39.48 24.39
N ALA A 151 21.07 38.50 23.61
CA ALA A 151 19.75 38.49 22.97
C ALA A 151 18.67 37.91 23.91
N ARG A 152 17.45 38.44 23.77
CA ARG A 152 16.30 38.11 24.63
C ARG A 152 15.08 37.78 23.76
N ALA A 153 14.21 36.89 24.22
CA ALA A 153 12.89 36.75 23.61
C ALA A 153 12.04 37.98 23.94
N ALA A 154 11.35 38.53 22.96
CA ALA A 154 10.29 39.50 23.22
C ALA A 154 9.07 38.78 23.81
N VAL A 155 8.27 39.49 24.62
CA VAL A 155 7.11 38.93 25.32
C VAL A 155 5.97 39.94 25.25
N THR A 156 4.88 39.59 24.58
CA THR A 156 3.64 40.39 24.61
C THR A 156 2.75 39.95 25.77
N LEU A 157 2.65 40.79 26.80
CA LEU A 157 1.35 40.99 27.45
C LEU A 157 0.50 41.81 26.46
N PRO A 158 -0.73 41.38 26.11
CA PRO A 158 -1.89 41.87 26.85
C PRO A 158 -3.03 40.81 26.96
N PRO A 159 -4.35 40.99 26.62
CA PRO A 159 -5.43 40.13 27.15
C PRO A 159 -5.69 38.86 26.30
N PRO A 160 -6.58 37.93 26.72
CA PRO A 160 -6.68 36.58 26.14
C PRO A 160 -7.10 36.54 24.66
N PRO A 161 -6.75 35.46 23.94
CA PRO A 161 -6.73 35.45 22.47
C PRO A 161 -8.12 35.33 21.81
N PRO A 162 -8.25 35.79 20.55
CA PRO A 162 -9.44 35.66 19.73
C PRO A 162 -9.35 34.52 18.70
N PRO A 163 -10.49 34.09 18.13
CA PRO A 163 -10.53 33.18 17.01
C PRO A 163 -10.34 33.89 15.64
N GLY A 164 -9.83 33.18 14.63
CA GLY A 164 -9.31 33.77 13.37
C GLY A 164 -10.02 33.37 12.06
N ALA A 165 -9.26 33.42 10.95
CA ALA A 165 -9.51 32.83 9.62
C ALA A 165 -8.28 33.06 8.69
N ILE A 166 -8.11 32.25 7.63
CA ILE A 166 -6.91 32.19 6.75
C ILE A 166 -7.26 32.59 5.29
N PRO A 167 -6.40 33.33 4.56
CA PRO A 167 -5.88 32.90 3.23
C PRO A 167 -4.47 33.47 2.86
N GLU A 168 -3.67 32.99 1.88
CA GLU A 168 -3.46 31.64 1.31
C GLU A 168 -2.05 31.54 0.62
N VAL A 169 -1.86 30.96 -0.58
CA VAL A 169 -0.54 30.45 -1.08
C VAL A 169 -0.28 30.56 -2.62
N PRO A 170 1.00 30.66 -3.07
CA PRO A 170 1.69 29.70 -4.01
C PRO A 170 3.06 29.18 -3.45
N GLN A 171 3.61 27.96 -3.65
CA GLN A 171 4.04 27.15 -4.85
C GLN A 171 5.50 27.49 -5.31
N GLY A 172 6.36 26.59 -5.84
CA GLY A 172 6.49 25.09 -5.80
C GLY A 172 7.48 24.56 -4.69
N GLU A 173 8.43 23.59 -4.79
CA GLU A 173 8.84 22.46 -5.71
C GLU A 173 9.77 21.44 -4.93
N PRO A 174 10.12 20.20 -5.42
CA PRO A 174 10.71 19.07 -4.63
C PRO A 174 12.00 18.34 -5.17
N SER A 175 12.36 17.17 -4.57
CA SER A 175 13.48 16.26 -4.95
C SER A 175 13.02 14.78 -5.05
N TRP A 176 13.88 13.86 -5.52
CA TRP A 176 13.42 12.81 -6.46
C TRP A 176 13.44 11.33 -6.07
N GLY A 177 14.08 10.90 -4.98
CA GLY A 177 13.90 9.52 -4.51
C GLY A 177 12.42 9.20 -4.23
N ASP A 178 11.70 10.25 -3.83
CA ASP A 178 10.28 10.23 -3.48
C ASP A 178 9.41 10.33 -4.73
N ILE A 179 9.68 11.31 -5.62
CA ILE A 179 9.00 11.46 -6.91
C ILE A 179 9.15 10.18 -7.76
N ALA A 180 10.27 9.46 -7.66
CA ALA A 180 10.48 8.18 -8.33
C ALA A 180 9.55 7.07 -7.86
N THR A 181 9.17 7.10 -6.59
CA THR A 181 8.21 6.16 -5.99
C THR A 181 6.77 6.58 -6.33
N ASP A 182 6.45 7.87 -6.15
CA ASP A 182 5.17 8.47 -6.57
C ASP A 182 4.85 8.21 -8.04
N LEU A 183 5.86 8.14 -8.91
CA LEU A 183 5.67 7.88 -10.33
C LEU A 183 5.34 6.41 -10.65
N LEU A 184 5.99 5.47 -9.95
CA LEU A 184 5.66 4.04 -10.05
C LEU A 184 4.26 3.76 -9.49
N GLU A 185 3.77 4.59 -8.56
CA GLU A 185 2.40 4.55 -8.05
C GLU A 185 1.41 5.46 -8.82
N SER A 186 1.86 6.41 -9.63
CA SER A 186 0.99 7.13 -10.60
C SER A 186 0.46 6.15 -11.66
N ALA A 187 1.28 5.14 -12.00
CA ALA A 187 0.84 3.95 -12.71
C ALA A 187 -0.04 2.99 -11.87
N ALA A 188 -0.69 3.46 -10.79
CA ALA A 188 -1.76 2.76 -10.06
C ALA A 188 -3.17 3.36 -10.28
N GLU A 189 -3.27 4.57 -10.82
CA GLU A 189 -4.38 5.47 -10.48
C GLU A 189 -5.67 5.39 -11.32
N LYS A 190 -5.94 4.37 -12.16
CA LYS A 190 -7.19 4.33 -12.97
C LYS A 190 -8.51 4.27 -12.19
N ALA A 191 -8.45 4.06 -10.87
CA ALA A 191 -9.57 4.21 -9.95
C ALA A 191 -9.22 4.94 -8.64
N VAL A 192 -7.96 5.37 -8.44
CA VAL A 192 -7.57 6.14 -7.26
C VAL A 192 -8.30 7.50 -7.17
N PRO A 193 -8.70 8.20 -8.25
CA PRO A 193 -9.63 9.34 -8.15
C PRO A 193 -10.95 9.01 -7.44
N LEU A 194 -11.41 7.76 -7.47
CA LEU A 194 -12.61 7.33 -6.73
C LEU A 194 -12.27 7.11 -5.25
N ALA A 195 -11.16 6.47 -4.92
CA ALA A 195 -10.74 6.24 -3.52
C ALA A 195 -10.15 7.48 -2.82
N LYS A 196 -9.44 8.36 -3.53
CA LYS A 196 -9.03 9.70 -3.06
C LYS A 196 -10.23 10.65 -3.02
N ALA A 197 -11.22 10.57 -3.91
CA ALA A 197 -12.43 11.39 -3.75
C ALA A 197 -13.32 10.89 -2.60
N TRP A 198 -13.53 9.57 -2.44
CA TRP A 198 -14.31 9.00 -1.33
C TRP A 198 -13.55 9.10 0.00
N GLY A 199 -12.23 8.89 -0.02
CA GLY A 199 -11.32 9.04 1.12
C GLY A 199 -11.13 10.50 1.54
N ASN A 200 -10.75 11.40 0.63
CA ASN A 200 -10.66 12.84 0.97
C ASN A 200 -12.05 13.42 1.26
N ALA A 201 -13.14 12.91 0.67
CA ALA A 201 -14.48 13.21 1.15
C ALA A 201 -14.60 12.79 2.62
N VAL A 202 -14.51 11.50 2.95
CA VAL A 202 -14.62 11.03 4.33
C VAL A 202 -13.71 11.84 5.26
N ILE A 203 -12.44 12.06 4.93
CA ILE A 203 -11.48 12.85 5.72
C ILE A 203 -11.94 14.31 5.93
N THR A 204 -12.34 15.06 4.88
CA THR A 204 -12.93 16.41 5.07
C THR A 204 -14.29 16.35 5.79
N LEU A 205 -14.95 15.19 5.77
CA LEU A 205 -16.14 14.89 6.56
C LEU A 205 -15.82 14.36 7.98
N THR A 206 -14.53 14.16 8.36
CA THR A 206 -14.06 13.50 9.60
C THR A 206 -12.69 14.00 10.13
N GLU A 207 -12.37 15.30 10.14
CA GLU A 207 -11.07 15.86 10.67
C GLU A 207 -10.90 15.76 12.21
N SER A 208 -11.19 14.59 12.76
CA SER A 208 -11.65 14.45 14.15
C SER A 208 -12.06 13.02 14.48
N ASN A 209 -12.78 12.43 13.53
CA ASN A 209 -13.23 11.07 13.50
C ASN A 209 -12.15 10.16 12.89
N ALA A 210 -10.86 10.49 13.10
CA ALA A 210 -9.72 9.68 12.67
C ALA A 210 -9.87 8.23 13.13
N GLY A 211 -10.28 8.00 14.38
CA GLY A 211 -10.59 6.65 14.85
C GLY A 211 -11.94 6.08 14.40
N PHE A 212 -12.84 6.81 13.72
CA PHE A 212 -14.25 6.37 13.48
C PHE A 212 -14.28 5.04 12.73
N MET A 213 -13.58 5.01 11.60
CA MET A 213 -13.42 3.81 10.78
C MET A 213 -12.58 2.75 11.52
N ASP A 214 -11.63 3.15 12.37
CA ASP A 214 -10.88 2.22 13.23
C ASP A 214 -11.82 1.48 14.19
N ARG A 215 -12.73 2.13 14.91
CA ARG A 215 -13.65 1.48 15.89
C ARG A 215 -14.58 0.48 15.21
N VAL A 216 -15.06 0.92 14.06
CA VAL A 216 -15.97 0.24 13.14
C VAL A 216 -15.41 -1.14 12.76
N SER A 217 -14.09 -1.29 12.77
CA SER A 217 -13.36 -2.52 12.42
C SER A 217 -12.65 -3.20 13.60
N ALA A 218 -12.06 -2.43 14.51
CA ALA A 218 -11.40 -2.88 15.74
C ALA A 218 -12.37 -3.61 16.70
N GLY A 219 -13.68 -3.39 16.53
CA GLY A 219 -14.70 -4.23 17.15
C GLY A 219 -14.48 -5.73 16.91
N ALA A 220 -13.99 -6.10 15.72
CA ALA A 220 -13.93 -7.48 15.20
C ALA A 220 -12.55 -8.11 15.06
N SER A 221 -11.54 -7.31 14.80
CA SER A 221 -10.23 -7.81 14.36
C SER A 221 -9.16 -7.89 15.46
N LEU A 222 -9.54 -7.65 16.71
CA LEU A 222 -8.68 -7.77 17.90
C LEU A 222 -8.24 -9.22 18.24
N LEU A 223 -8.39 -10.12 17.27
CA LEU A 223 -8.38 -11.57 17.45
C LEU A 223 -7.24 -12.16 16.60
N PHE A 224 -7.47 -12.60 15.36
CA PHE A 224 -6.53 -13.42 14.56
C PHE A 224 -5.22 -12.71 14.11
N PRO A 225 -4.03 -13.18 14.51
CA PRO A 225 -2.76 -12.85 13.88
C PRO A 225 -2.40 -13.88 12.81
N ALA A 226 -2.17 -13.41 11.59
CA ALA A 226 -1.11 -13.98 10.77
C ALA A 226 0.26 -13.55 11.34
N GLY A 227 1.33 -14.25 11.00
CA GLY A 227 2.70 -13.84 11.30
C GLY A 227 3.67 -14.27 10.20
N PRO A 228 4.99 -14.06 10.34
CA PRO A 228 5.66 -13.37 11.44
C PRO A 228 6.72 -12.34 10.94
N VAL A 229 6.29 -11.18 10.43
CA VAL A 229 7.21 -10.17 9.84
C VAL A 229 6.98 -8.76 10.40
N LEU A 230 7.83 -8.39 11.38
CA LEU A 230 8.14 -7.03 11.86
C LEU A 230 7.06 -6.27 12.65
N MET A 231 7.40 -5.88 13.89
CA MET A 231 6.63 -5.00 14.78
C MET A 231 7.61 -4.31 15.75
N GLU A 232 7.71 -2.97 15.76
CA GLU A 232 8.65 -2.21 16.63
C GLU A 232 8.00 -1.00 17.35
N PHE A 233 7.50 -1.25 18.56
CA PHE A 233 7.44 -0.41 19.76
C PHE A 233 7.01 1.08 19.81
N ALA A 234 6.33 1.37 20.93
CA ALA A 234 5.93 2.70 21.39
C ALA A 234 6.51 3.04 22.77
N THR A 235 7.07 4.24 22.93
CA THR A 235 7.24 5.03 24.18
C THR A 235 7.85 6.39 23.78
N MET A 236 7.26 7.56 24.05
CA MET A 236 7.12 8.21 25.37
C MET A 236 6.38 9.56 25.31
N VAL A 237 5.35 9.74 26.15
CA VAL A 237 4.79 11.07 26.48
C VAL A 237 5.45 11.67 27.73
N GLY A 238 5.60 13.01 27.79
CA GLY A 238 6.00 13.73 29.00
C GLY A 238 5.83 15.25 28.94
N GLY A 239 4.69 15.77 29.41
CA GLY A 239 4.50 17.21 29.62
C GLY A 239 5.04 17.71 30.97
N ARG A 240 5.15 19.04 31.14
CA ARG A 240 5.53 19.71 32.40
C ARG A 240 4.59 20.87 32.72
N GLY A 241 4.28 21.03 34.01
CA GLY A 241 3.40 22.08 34.54
C GLY A 241 4.18 23.25 35.18
N GLU A 242 3.45 24.33 35.46
CA GLU A 242 3.99 25.62 35.90
C GLU A 242 4.45 25.67 37.37
N ILE A 243 5.29 26.68 37.68
CA ILE A 243 5.55 27.14 39.05
C ILE A 243 5.26 28.64 39.11
N LYS A 244 4.34 29.06 40.00
CA LYS A 244 3.99 30.47 40.19
C LYS A 244 5.10 31.29 40.85
N LYS A 245 5.28 32.53 40.39
CA LYS A 245 5.67 33.66 41.26
C LYS A 245 5.33 35.02 40.67
N ASP A 246 4.66 35.87 41.44
CA ASP A 246 4.37 37.26 41.08
C ASP A 246 5.61 38.15 41.22
N VAL A 247 5.94 38.94 40.19
CA VAL A 247 6.81 40.14 40.31
C VAL A 247 6.42 41.17 39.24
N ASP A 248 6.04 42.39 39.65
CA ASP A 248 5.88 43.55 38.75
C ASP A 248 7.26 44.08 38.32
N PHE A 249 7.50 44.26 37.01
CA PHE A 249 8.67 44.97 36.48
C PHE A 249 8.38 45.70 35.15
N PRO A 250 9.16 46.75 34.81
CA PRO A 250 8.79 47.73 33.78
C PRO A 250 9.13 47.32 32.33
N GLU A 251 8.64 48.14 31.40
CA GLU A 251 8.79 48.05 29.93
C GLU A 251 10.18 47.55 29.49
N ALA A 252 10.23 46.32 28.95
CA ALA A 252 11.44 45.70 28.45
C ALA A 252 11.50 45.82 26.92
N GLY A 253 12.51 46.55 26.40
CA GLY A 253 12.68 46.75 24.96
C GLY A 253 12.95 45.45 24.19
N GLU A 254 12.43 45.36 22.97
CA GLU A 254 12.36 44.14 22.15
C GLU A 254 13.66 43.86 21.38
N ASP A 255 14.14 42.61 21.40
CA ASP A 255 15.27 42.17 20.59
C ASP A 255 14.78 41.52 19.27
N THR A 256 15.47 41.87 18.18
CA THR A 256 15.09 41.57 16.78
C THR A 256 16.28 41.08 15.97
N ALA A 257 16.04 40.43 14.84
CA ALA A 257 17.04 40.17 13.80
C ALA A 257 16.77 40.97 12.53
N LEU A 258 17.81 41.18 11.71
CA LEU A 258 17.62 41.39 10.28
C LEU A 258 17.48 40.00 9.65
N CYS A 259 16.48 39.84 8.80
CA CYS A 259 16.18 38.59 8.10
C CYS A 259 15.92 38.91 6.63
N ASP A 260 16.67 38.27 5.72
CA ASP A 260 16.64 38.59 4.29
C ASP A 260 15.37 38.08 3.59
N LYS A 261 14.55 37.27 4.28
CA LYS A 261 13.24 36.79 3.85
C LYS A 261 12.07 37.66 4.36
N GLU A 262 12.32 38.66 5.21
CA GLU A 262 11.28 39.47 5.84
C GLU A 262 11.39 40.98 5.58
N ASN A 263 10.26 41.63 5.31
CA ASN A 263 10.21 43.07 5.04
C ASN A 263 10.27 43.95 6.31
N LYS A 264 10.35 43.34 7.50
CA LYS A 264 10.52 44.00 8.80
C LYS A 264 11.39 43.12 9.69
N PRO A 265 12.24 43.68 10.58
CA PRO A 265 12.99 42.90 11.55
C PRO A 265 12.08 42.03 12.44
N PRO A 266 12.08 40.69 12.32
CA PRO A 266 11.31 39.82 13.22
C PRO A 266 11.85 39.88 14.64
N ARG A 267 10.97 39.85 15.65
CA ARG A 267 11.37 39.72 17.06
C ARG A 267 11.77 38.28 17.36
N ILE A 268 12.58 38.09 18.40
CA ILE A 268 12.90 36.75 18.89
C ILE A 268 11.69 36.21 19.67
N ALA A 269 11.18 35.06 19.24
CA ALA A 269 9.89 34.51 19.68
C ALA A 269 10.05 33.40 20.73
N GLN A 270 11.23 32.78 20.85
CA GLN A 270 11.53 31.74 21.83
C GLN A 270 12.70 32.09 22.74
N GLY A 271 12.68 31.51 23.94
CA GLY A 271 13.78 31.62 24.90
C GLY A 271 13.70 30.55 25.99
N SER A 272 14.59 30.69 26.99
CA SER A 272 14.61 29.82 28.17
C SER A 272 13.33 29.89 29.01
N SER A 273 12.88 28.75 29.54
CA SER A 273 11.78 28.68 30.52
C SER A 273 12.14 29.17 31.93
N ASN A 274 13.43 29.34 32.27
CA ASN A 274 13.84 29.66 33.64
C ASN A 274 15.09 30.55 33.79
N VAL A 275 15.71 31.00 32.70
CA VAL A 275 16.79 31.99 32.71
C VAL A 275 16.34 33.25 31.98
N PHE A 276 16.37 34.38 32.68
CA PHE A 276 15.89 35.68 32.19
C PHE A 276 17.02 36.71 32.22
N ILE A 277 17.06 37.57 31.20
CA ILE A 277 17.97 38.72 31.07
C ILE A 277 17.09 39.96 30.93
N ASN A 278 17.24 40.93 31.84
CA ASN A 278 16.37 42.11 31.95
C ASN A 278 14.87 41.76 31.98
N ASN A 279 14.50 40.73 32.74
CA ASN A 279 13.14 40.20 32.90
C ASN A 279 12.47 39.65 31.61
N GLN A 280 13.19 39.60 30.49
CA GLN A 280 12.79 38.82 29.31
C GLN A 280 13.53 37.47 29.28
N PRO A 281 12.95 36.43 28.66
CA PRO A 281 13.60 35.13 28.51
C PRO A 281 14.93 35.26 27.78
N ALA A 282 15.98 34.59 28.26
CA ALA A 282 17.27 34.55 27.56
C ALA A 282 17.16 33.72 26.28
N ALA A 283 17.53 34.30 25.13
CA ALA A 283 17.53 33.62 23.84
C ALA A 283 18.83 32.83 23.61
N ARG A 284 18.77 31.78 22.78
CA ARG A 284 19.83 30.79 22.62
C ARG A 284 19.91 30.27 21.19
N LYS A 285 21.04 29.62 20.85
CA LYS A 285 21.12 28.75 19.67
C LYS A 285 20.01 27.70 19.73
N GLY A 286 19.21 27.63 18.66
CA GLY A 286 18.04 26.76 18.53
C GLY A 286 16.70 27.40 18.89
N ASP A 287 16.68 28.56 19.55
CA ASP A 287 15.44 29.33 19.77
C ASP A 287 15.06 30.08 18.46
N LYS A 288 13.76 30.07 18.12
CA LYS A 288 13.21 30.68 16.91
C LYS A 288 12.76 32.14 17.07
N LEU A 289 12.64 32.83 15.93
CA LEU A 289 12.07 34.15 15.74
C LEU A 289 10.63 34.10 15.21
N GLU A 290 9.93 35.23 15.25
CA GLU A 290 8.57 35.38 14.72
C GLU A 290 8.44 34.94 13.26
N CYS A 291 9.50 34.99 12.45
CA CYS A 291 9.49 34.59 11.05
C CYS A 291 9.72 33.09 10.79
N SER A 292 9.82 32.26 11.85
CA SER A 292 10.27 30.86 11.85
C SER A 292 11.78 30.61 11.90
N ALA A 293 12.63 31.57 11.51
CA ALA A 293 14.08 31.38 11.54
C ALA A 293 14.57 30.96 12.94
N ALA A 294 15.41 29.93 13.01
CA ALA A 294 16.13 29.54 14.22
C ALA A 294 17.44 30.32 14.33
N ILE A 295 17.83 30.66 15.57
CA ILE A 295 19.17 31.20 15.83
C ILE A 295 20.19 30.07 15.71
N VAL A 296 21.13 30.16 14.77
CA VAL A 296 22.08 29.08 14.46
C VAL A 296 23.50 29.32 14.97
N GLU A 297 23.85 30.53 15.40
CA GLU A 297 25.08 30.80 16.17
C GLU A 297 24.81 31.00 17.67
N GLY A 298 25.86 31.14 18.48
CA GLY A 298 25.75 31.37 19.92
C GLY A 298 27.11 31.37 20.63
N SER A 299 27.09 31.64 21.93
CA SER A 299 28.29 31.73 22.75
C SER A 299 29.05 30.39 22.88
N PRO A 300 30.39 30.37 22.67
CA PRO A 300 31.19 29.15 22.73
C PRO A 300 31.46 28.66 24.17
N ASP A 301 31.18 29.49 25.17
CA ASP A 301 31.54 29.30 26.59
C ASP A 301 30.42 29.66 27.58
N VAL A 302 29.38 30.40 27.17
CA VAL A 302 28.21 30.73 28.00
C VAL A 302 26.97 30.00 27.49
N PHE A 303 26.41 29.15 28.36
CA PHE A 303 25.29 28.26 28.04
C PHE A 303 24.12 28.52 28.98
N ILE A 304 22.90 28.47 28.44
CA ILE A 304 21.68 28.87 29.14
C ILE A 304 20.79 27.65 29.38
N GLY A 305 20.47 27.39 30.64
CA GLY A 305 19.59 26.29 31.05
C GLY A 305 18.11 26.55 30.75
N GLY A 306 17.26 25.63 31.21
CA GLY A 306 15.81 25.69 31.00
C GLY A 306 15.37 25.10 29.67
N GLU A 307 14.07 24.84 29.54
CA GLU A 307 13.45 24.34 28.32
C GLU A 307 13.30 25.47 27.28
N GLN A 308 12.83 25.13 26.08
CA GLN A 308 12.43 26.11 25.07
C GLN A 308 10.95 26.43 25.23
N VAL A 309 10.65 27.71 25.38
CA VAL A 309 9.28 28.22 25.47
C VAL A 309 9.09 29.28 24.39
N THR A 310 7.95 29.20 23.71
CA THR A 310 7.48 30.17 22.72
C THR A 310 6.69 31.26 23.44
N TYR A 311 7.12 32.51 23.30
CA TYR A 311 6.58 33.71 23.95
C TYR A 311 5.92 34.69 22.97
N LEU A 312 6.10 34.49 21.66
CA LEU A 312 5.37 35.14 20.57
C LEU A 312 5.00 34.08 19.52
N ASP A 313 3.90 34.27 18.80
CA ASP A 313 3.52 33.37 17.72
C ASP A 313 4.58 33.34 16.61
N ILE A 314 4.92 32.13 16.16
CA ILE A 314 5.89 31.89 15.10
C ILE A 314 5.14 31.70 13.79
N GLN A 315 5.43 32.55 12.80
CA GLN A 315 4.94 32.41 11.42
C GLN A 315 5.17 30.98 10.93
N PRO A 316 4.15 30.28 10.42
CA PRO A 316 4.28 28.86 10.12
C PRO A 316 5.14 28.60 8.86
N GLU A 317 6.46 28.48 9.02
CA GLU A 317 7.59 28.19 8.09
C GLU A 317 7.30 27.72 6.64
N PHE A 318 6.34 26.80 6.44
CA PHE A 318 5.87 26.34 5.13
C PHE A 318 4.38 26.61 4.94
N PRO A 319 3.88 26.94 3.74
CA PRO A 319 2.45 27.11 3.51
C PRO A 319 1.58 25.84 3.67
N PRO A 320 0.25 25.98 3.81
CA PRO A 320 -0.71 24.87 3.90
C PRO A 320 -0.54 23.71 2.90
N TRP A 321 -0.35 23.94 1.59
CA TRP A 321 -0.16 22.80 0.66
C TRP A 321 1.18 22.08 0.87
N GLN A 322 2.25 22.79 1.25
CA GLN A 322 3.51 22.15 1.67
C GLN A 322 3.32 21.38 3.00
N ARG A 323 2.44 21.83 3.91
CA ARG A 323 2.00 21.00 5.05
C ARG A 323 1.13 19.82 4.65
N MET A 324 0.32 19.92 3.60
CA MET A 324 -0.41 18.78 3.03
C MET A 324 0.49 17.85 2.21
N ILE A 325 1.70 18.26 1.82
CA ILE A 325 2.74 17.35 1.30
C ILE A 325 3.51 16.71 2.45
N LEU A 326 3.94 17.45 3.46
CA LEU A 326 4.62 16.89 4.64
C LEU A 326 3.71 15.91 5.39
N GLY A 327 2.51 16.37 5.74
CA GLY A 327 1.45 15.57 6.34
C GLY A 327 0.94 14.49 5.38
N GLY A 328 0.84 14.80 4.08
CA GLY A 328 0.41 13.87 3.03
C GLY A 328 1.39 12.76 2.79
N ILE A 329 2.71 12.96 2.90
CA ILE A 329 3.71 11.88 2.86
C ILE A 329 3.53 10.98 4.08
N THR A 330 3.33 11.55 5.27
CA THR A 330 3.00 10.81 6.50
C THR A 330 1.55 10.30 6.59
N ILE A 331 0.76 10.37 5.52
CA ILE A 331 -0.61 9.82 5.43
C ILE A 331 -0.72 8.87 4.22
N ALA A 332 -0.07 9.20 3.11
CA ALA A 332 0.17 8.33 1.97
C ALA A 332 0.99 7.11 2.39
N SER A 333 1.96 7.23 3.30
CA SER A 333 2.68 6.09 3.88
C SER A 333 1.81 5.17 4.77
N TYR A 334 0.58 5.59 5.10
CA TYR A 334 -0.44 4.77 5.76
C TYR A 334 -1.48 4.21 4.77
N LEU A 335 -1.47 4.66 3.50
CA LEU A 335 -2.49 4.39 2.49
C LEU A 335 -1.94 3.83 1.16
N LEU A 336 -0.63 3.82 0.95
CA LEU A 336 0.07 3.29 -0.21
C LEU A 336 0.91 2.06 0.18
N PRO A 337 0.76 0.92 -0.52
CA PRO A 337 1.44 -0.32 -0.17
C PRO A 337 2.86 -0.34 -0.74
N PRO A 338 3.90 -0.77 0.02
CA PRO A 338 5.24 -0.94 -0.54
C PRO A 338 5.25 -1.96 -1.68
N ALA A 339 5.24 -1.45 -2.92
CA ALA A 339 5.16 -2.24 -4.13
C ALA A 339 6.45 -3.03 -4.44
N GLY A 340 7.38 -3.18 -3.48
CA GLY A 340 8.78 -3.51 -3.74
C GLY A 340 9.42 -4.74 -3.08
N LEU A 341 8.91 -5.35 -1.99
CA LEU A 341 9.65 -6.47 -1.35
C LEU A 341 8.87 -7.56 -0.60
N LEU A 342 7.57 -7.74 -0.86
CA LEU A 342 6.84 -8.94 -0.42
C LEU A 342 5.89 -9.49 -1.50
N GLY A 343 6.50 -9.88 -2.62
CA GLY A 343 5.96 -10.98 -3.41
C GLY A 343 6.24 -12.31 -2.70
N LYS A 344 5.34 -13.30 -2.69
CA LYS A 344 4.11 -13.42 -3.47
C LYS A 344 3.41 -14.69 -2.94
N LEU A 345 2.13 -14.67 -2.57
CA LEU A 345 1.22 -15.85 -2.49
C LEU A 345 -0.21 -15.30 -2.44
N GLY A 346 -1.15 -15.89 -3.17
CA GLY A 346 -2.30 -15.14 -3.69
C GLY A 346 -3.69 -15.61 -3.27
N ASN A 347 -4.60 -14.64 -3.16
CA ASN A 347 -5.92 -14.69 -3.81
C ASN A 347 -6.51 -13.26 -3.92
N LEU A 348 -6.16 -12.55 -5.00
CA LEU A 348 -6.51 -11.13 -5.21
C LEU A 348 -7.84 -10.97 -5.98
N ALA A 349 -8.95 -11.49 -5.44
CA ALA A 349 -10.18 -11.69 -6.23
C ALA A 349 -11.52 -11.35 -5.55
N LYS A 350 -11.58 -10.39 -4.60
CA LYS A 350 -12.87 -9.83 -4.12
C LYS A 350 -12.83 -8.38 -3.57
N LEU A 351 -12.05 -7.49 -4.20
CA LEU A 351 -12.07 -6.04 -3.92
C LEU A 351 -12.11 -5.23 -5.24
N GLY A 352 -13.10 -5.55 -6.06
CA GLY A 352 -13.16 -5.25 -7.49
C GLY A 352 -13.52 -3.82 -7.89
N LYS A 353 -12.74 -2.81 -7.47
CA LYS A 353 -12.68 -1.50 -8.17
C LYS A 353 -11.45 -0.62 -7.88
N LEU A 354 -10.29 -1.19 -7.53
CA LEU A 354 -9.02 -0.43 -7.48
C LEU A 354 -7.80 -1.12 -8.12
N GLY A 355 -7.96 -2.25 -8.82
CA GLY A 355 -6.85 -3.06 -9.35
C GLY A 355 -6.48 -2.86 -10.83
N ASN A 356 -6.94 -1.79 -11.49
CA ASN A 356 -6.91 -1.65 -12.96
C ASN A 356 -5.87 -0.65 -13.52
N LEU A 357 -4.74 -0.43 -12.83
CA LEU A 357 -3.54 0.16 -13.46
C LEU A 357 -2.22 -0.45 -12.94
N LEU A 358 -2.05 -0.60 -11.62
CA LEU A 358 -0.75 -1.03 -11.08
C LEU A 358 -0.46 -2.51 -11.35
N GLY A 359 0.38 -2.76 -12.36
CA GLY A 359 1.05 -4.06 -12.56
C GLY A 359 0.87 -4.66 -13.94
N LYS A 360 1.72 -4.26 -14.89
CA LYS A 360 2.04 -5.10 -16.07
C LYS A 360 3.47 -5.64 -16.10
N SER A 361 4.35 -5.14 -15.25
CA SER A 361 5.64 -5.75 -14.92
C SER A 361 6.12 -5.24 -13.55
N GLY A 362 7.19 -5.85 -13.02
CA GLY A 362 7.73 -5.46 -11.72
C GLY A 362 7.22 -6.27 -10.52
N LYS A 363 7.16 -7.61 -10.63
CA LYS A 363 7.24 -8.50 -9.44
C LYS A 363 7.74 -9.91 -9.77
N LEU A 364 9.06 -10.00 -9.98
CA LEU A 364 9.83 -11.23 -9.85
C LEU A 364 9.60 -11.85 -8.44
N LEU A 365 9.60 -13.19 -8.31
CA LEU A 365 9.53 -13.97 -7.06
C LEU A 365 8.32 -13.75 -6.11
N GLY A 366 7.59 -14.76 -5.64
CA GLY A 366 7.43 -16.13 -6.13
C GLY A 366 6.23 -16.81 -5.44
N ALA A 367 5.12 -17.04 -6.14
CA ALA A 367 3.82 -17.53 -5.63
C ALA A 367 3.41 -18.79 -6.38
N LYS A 368 3.75 -19.95 -5.84
CA LYS A 368 3.57 -21.22 -6.55
C LYS A 368 2.95 -22.28 -5.65
N LEU A 369 1.68 -22.10 -5.32
CA LEU A 369 0.78 -23.17 -4.87
C LEU A 369 -0.21 -23.51 -6.01
N GLY A 370 -0.77 -24.74 -6.03
CA GLY A 370 -1.93 -25.16 -6.85
C GLY A 370 -1.80 -25.32 -8.38
N ALA A 371 -1.97 -26.55 -8.91
CA ALA A 371 -1.99 -27.04 -10.33
C ALA A 371 -0.71 -27.78 -10.81
N LEU A 372 -0.87 -28.99 -11.37
CA LEU A 372 0.16 -30.05 -11.59
C LEU A 372 -0.22 -31.05 -12.74
N LEU A 373 -0.28 -32.38 -12.53
CA LEU A 373 -0.18 -33.49 -13.54
C LEU A 373 -1.40 -33.78 -14.48
N GLY A 374 -1.31 -34.65 -15.51
CA GLY A 374 -0.16 -35.51 -15.90
C GLY A 374 -0.27 -36.36 -17.18
N LYS A 375 0.86 -37.00 -17.54
CA LYS A 375 1.11 -37.82 -18.75
C LYS A 375 0.25 -39.10 -18.85
N THR A 376 -0.12 -39.54 -20.06
CA THR A 376 0.82 -40.06 -21.08
C THR A 376 0.38 -39.84 -22.53
N GLY A 377 1.36 -39.78 -23.43
CA GLY A 377 1.19 -39.15 -24.74
C GLY A 377 0.50 -40.00 -25.83
N LYS A 378 -0.62 -39.47 -26.35
CA LYS A 378 -0.86 -39.32 -27.80
C LYS A 378 -1.97 -38.29 -28.07
N SER A 379 -1.69 -37.34 -28.96
CA SER A 379 -2.67 -36.48 -29.66
C SER A 379 -3.55 -35.50 -28.83
N LEU A 380 -2.94 -34.38 -28.42
CA LEU A 380 -3.47 -33.00 -28.60
C LEU A 380 -4.84 -32.57 -28.00
N LYS A 381 -5.61 -33.43 -27.31
CA LYS A 381 -7.00 -33.11 -26.90
C LYS A 381 -7.24 -32.75 -25.43
N SER A 382 -6.21 -32.60 -24.60
CA SER A 382 -6.34 -32.36 -23.15
C SER A 382 -5.63 -31.08 -22.65
N ILE A 383 -5.42 -30.09 -23.53
CA ILE A 383 -4.62 -28.89 -23.21
C ILE A 383 -5.45 -27.85 -22.43
N ALA A 384 -6.79 -27.87 -22.55
CA ALA A 384 -7.74 -26.93 -21.92
C ALA A 384 -8.03 -27.25 -20.43
N ASN A 385 -7.04 -27.74 -19.69
CA ASN A 385 -7.16 -28.22 -18.31
C ASN A 385 -6.15 -27.51 -17.38
N LYS A 386 -5.87 -26.23 -17.64
CA LYS A 386 -5.11 -25.37 -16.73
C LYS A 386 -5.93 -24.13 -16.42
N VAL A 387 -6.35 -23.98 -15.16
CA VAL A 387 -6.71 -22.65 -14.64
C VAL A 387 -5.47 -21.80 -14.81
N ILE A 388 -5.59 -20.74 -15.63
CA ILE A 388 -4.42 -20.04 -16.15
C ILE A 388 -3.73 -19.34 -14.98
N ARG A 389 -2.48 -19.71 -14.71
CA ARG A 389 -1.65 -19.18 -13.62
C ARG A 389 -1.16 -17.78 -13.97
N TRP A 390 -2.10 -16.85 -14.09
CA TRP A 390 -1.89 -15.45 -14.39
C TRP A 390 -1.14 -14.74 -13.27
N VAL A 391 0.20 -14.75 -13.37
CA VAL A 391 1.02 -13.72 -12.75
C VAL A 391 2.04 -13.19 -13.77
N THR A 392 1.73 -12.00 -14.31
CA THR A 392 2.66 -11.06 -14.97
C THR A 392 3.29 -11.40 -16.33
N ASP A 393 2.93 -12.50 -17.03
CA ASP A 393 3.36 -12.71 -18.43
C ASP A 393 2.18 -13.14 -19.34
N PRO A 394 1.95 -12.51 -20.51
CA PRO A 394 1.00 -12.98 -21.52
C PRO A 394 1.25 -14.39 -22.09
N VAL A 395 2.43 -14.99 -21.89
CA VAL A 395 2.79 -16.32 -22.37
C VAL A 395 3.04 -17.27 -21.19
N ASP A 396 2.32 -18.39 -21.12
CA ASP A 396 2.63 -19.47 -20.17
C ASP A 396 3.98 -20.12 -20.56
N PRO A 397 5.04 -20.04 -19.72
CA PRO A 397 6.34 -20.62 -20.06
C PRO A 397 6.32 -22.16 -20.13
N VAL A 398 5.29 -22.84 -19.61
CA VAL A 398 5.20 -24.31 -19.61
C VAL A 398 4.54 -24.85 -20.87
N THR A 399 3.40 -24.29 -21.30
CA THR A 399 2.75 -24.69 -22.56
C THR A 399 3.25 -23.91 -23.77
N GLY A 400 3.80 -22.71 -23.55
CA GLY A 400 4.09 -21.72 -24.58
C GLY A 400 2.85 -20.98 -25.10
N ALA A 401 1.68 -21.19 -24.51
CA ALA A 401 0.45 -20.53 -24.94
C ALA A 401 0.51 -19.02 -24.67
N TYR A 402 0.35 -18.21 -25.73
CA TYR A 402 -0.11 -16.84 -25.54
C TYR A 402 -1.58 -16.89 -25.12
N CYS A 403 -1.90 -16.20 -24.03
CA CYS A 403 -3.25 -16.09 -23.50
C CYS A 403 -3.68 -14.62 -23.44
N ASP A 404 -4.98 -14.36 -23.38
CA ASP A 404 -5.51 -13.02 -23.08
C ASP A 404 -6.78 -13.16 -22.24
N GLU A 405 -6.80 -12.56 -21.05
CA GLU A 405 -7.97 -12.53 -20.16
C GLU A 405 -8.38 -11.09 -19.87
N ARG A 406 -9.67 -10.79 -20.04
CA ARG A 406 -10.24 -9.46 -19.80
C ARG A 406 -11.58 -9.59 -19.11
N THR A 407 -11.81 -8.77 -18.08
CA THR A 407 -13.15 -8.50 -17.55
C THR A 407 -13.62 -7.17 -18.13
N ASP A 408 -14.80 -7.18 -18.76
CA ASP A 408 -15.29 -6.05 -19.56
C ASP A 408 -16.20 -5.10 -18.74
N PHE A 409 -16.74 -5.61 -17.64
CA PHE A 409 -17.33 -4.85 -16.53
C PHE A 409 -17.56 -5.79 -15.33
N THR A 410 -17.72 -5.20 -14.15
CA THR A 410 -18.29 -5.83 -12.95
C THR A 410 -19.35 -4.92 -12.35
N LEU A 411 -20.52 -5.49 -12.06
CA LEU A 411 -21.68 -4.85 -11.43
C LEU A 411 -22.21 -5.71 -10.28
N GLY A 412 -23.17 -5.18 -9.52
CA GLY A 412 -23.75 -5.84 -8.34
C GLY A 412 -23.03 -5.49 -7.04
N GLN A 413 -23.76 -5.63 -5.93
CA GLN A 413 -23.30 -5.40 -4.56
C GLN A 413 -23.29 -6.70 -3.76
N THR A 414 -24.24 -7.60 -4.04
CA THR A 414 -24.38 -8.90 -3.35
C THR A 414 -23.52 -9.97 -4.00
N LEU A 415 -23.93 -10.45 -5.18
CA LEU A 415 -23.21 -11.41 -6.01
C LEU A 415 -22.58 -10.67 -7.21
N PRO A 416 -21.26 -10.75 -7.45
CA PRO A 416 -20.62 -10.02 -8.55
C PRO A 416 -21.09 -10.48 -9.94
N LEU A 417 -21.77 -9.59 -10.66
CA LEU A 417 -22.16 -9.75 -12.06
C LEU A 417 -21.05 -9.21 -12.97
N SER A 418 -20.09 -10.09 -13.28
CA SER A 418 -18.99 -9.83 -14.22
C SER A 418 -19.25 -10.46 -15.59
N PHE A 419 -18.70 -9.86 -16.65
CA PHE A 419 -18.49 -10.54 -17.93
C PHE A 419 -16.99 -10.59 -18.24
N THR A 420 -16.42 -11.80 -18.17
CA THR A 420 -15.00 -12.08 -18.41
C THR A 420 -14.84 -12.92 -19.68
N ARG A 421 -13.81 -12.60 -20.47
CA ARG A 421 -13.45 -13.24 -21.75
C ARG A 421 -12.02 -13.77 -21.68
N PHE A 422 -11.79 -14.96 -22.24
CA PHE A 422 -10.49 -15.63 -22.26
C PHE A 422 -10.14 -16.18 -23.66
N HIS A 423 -8.96 -15.86 -24.17
CA HIS A 423 -8.36 -16.41 -25.41
C HIS A 423 -7.08 -17.21 -25.10
N SER A 424 -6.77 -18.23 -25.90
CA SER A 424 -5.46 -18.90 -25.89
C SER A 424 -5.02 -19.39 -27.26
N SER A 425 -3.75 -19.18 -27.63
CA SER A 425 -3.17 -19.54 -28.94
C SER A 425 -3.03 -21.05 -29.20
N VAL A 426 -3.25 -21.89 -28.18
CA VAL A 426 -3.19 -23.36 -28.28
C VAL A 426 -4.54 -24.05 -28.00
N LEU A 427 -5.56 -23.30 -27.55
CA LEU A 427 -6.87 -23.85 -27.21
C LEU A 427 -7.92 -23.44 -28.26
N PRO A 428 -8.69 -24.38 -28.84
CA PRO A 428 -9.75 -24.07 -29.79
C PRO A 428 -11.02 -23.63 -29.05
N LEU A 429 -10.99 -22.40 -28.53
CA LEU A 429 -12.07 -21.81 -27.74
C LEU A 429 -13.16 -21.21 -28.64
N HIS A 430 -14.41 -21.32 -28.19
CA HIS A 430 -15.58 -20.69 -28.82
C HIS A 430 -16.54 -20.17 -27.75
N GLY A 431 -17.01 -18.93 -27.92
CA GLY A 431 -17.91 -18.24 -26.98
C GLY A 431 -18.71 -17.16 -27.67
N LEU A 432 -19.39 -16.31 -26.88
CA LEU A 432 -20.26 -15.25 -27.36
C LEU A 432 -19.54 -14.24 -28.27
N THR A 433 -18.27 -13.91 -27.99
CA THR A 433 -17.57 -12.81 -28.66
C THR A 433 -16.78 -13.19 -29.90
N GLY A 434 -16.53 -14.49 -30.17
CA GLY A 434 -15.83 -14.92 -31.39
C GLY A 434 -15.18 -16.30 -31.34
N VAL A 435 -14.58 -16.69 -32.46
CA VAL A 435 -13.61 -17.79 -32.56
C VAL A 435 -12.33 -17.44 -31.80
N GLY A 436 -11.73 -18.42 -31.13
CA GLY A 436 -10.50 -18.25 -30.33
C GLY A 436 -10.75 -17.69 -28.92
N TRP A 437 -11.99 -17.29 -28.61
CA TRP A 437 -12.41 -16.77 -27.32
C TRP A 437 -13.41 -17.71 -26.64
N SER A 438 -13.39 -17.72 -25.33
CA SER A 438 -14.43 -18.25 -24.43
C SER A 438 -14.82 -17.15 -23.43
N ASP A 439 -15.93 -17.33 -22.71
CA ASP A 439 -16.41 -16.34 -21.75
C ASP A 439 -17.17 -16.96 -20.58
N SER A 440 -17.25 -16.19 -19.50
CA SER A 440 -17.87 -16.55 -18.21
C SER A 440 -19.36 -16.92 -18.26
N TRP A 441 -20.07 -16.65 -19.36
CA TRP A 441 -21.51 -16.95 -19.50
C TRP A 441 -21.79 -18.07 -20.51
N SER A 442 -20.75 -18.56 -21.20
CA SER A 442 -20.79 -19.66 -22.17
C SER A 442 -20.40 -21.01 -21.56
N GLU A 443 -20.29 -21.13 -20.24
CA GLU A 443 -19.87 -22.35 -19.56
C GLU A 443 -20.86 -23.52 -19.73
N TYR A 444 -20.32 -24.73 -19.79
CA TYR A 444 -21.09 -25.97 -19.94
C TYR A 444 -20.38 -27.17 -19.32
N ALA A 445 -21.15 -28.19 -18.97
CA ALA A 445 -20.68 -29.45 -18.41
C ALA A 445 -21.02 -30.64 -19.32
N TRP A 446 -20.07 -31.55 -19.54
CA TRP A 446 -20.31 -32.84 -20.19
C TRP A 446 -20.51 -33.93 -19.13
N VAL A 447 -21.70 -34.52 -19.09
CA VAL A 447 -22.00 -35.71 -18.29
C VAL A 447 -21.76 -36.94 -19.16
N ARG A 448 -20.83 -37.81 -18.74
CA ARG A 448 -20.37 -38.98 -19.50
C ARG A 448 -20.47 -40.25 -18.67
N GLU A 449 -20.15 -41.39 -19.28
CA GLU A 449 -19.94 -42.67 -18.58
C GLU A 449 -21.16 -43.06 -17.71
N GLN A 450 -22.35 -42.98 -18.30
CA GLN A 450 -23.67 -43.19 -17.66
C GLN A 450 -23.99 -42.24 -16.50
N GLY A 451 -23.19 -41.19 -16.31
CA GLY A 451 -23.30 -40.21 -15.24
C GLY A 451 -22.06 -40.16 -14.34
N ASN A 452 -21.20 -41.18 -14.35
CA ASN A 452 -20.15 -41.31 -13.33
C ASN A 452 -19.01 -40.29 -13.46
N ARG A 453 -18.90 -39.64 -14.62
CA ARG A 453 -17.91 -38.59 -14.90
C ARG A 453 -18.58 -37.31 -15.39
N VAL A 454 -18.12 -36.17 -14.89
CA VAL A 454 -18.51 -34.83 -15.37
C VAL A 454 -17.27 -33.97 -15.66
N ASP A 455 -17.19 -33.39 -16.85
CA ASP A 455 -16.17 -32.41 -17.22
C ASP A 455 -16.82 -31.02 -17.38
N ILE A 456 -16.47 -30.03 -16.56
CA ILE A 456 -17.04 -28.67 -16.64
C ILE A 456 -16.07 -27.70 -17.32
N ILE A 457 -16.45 -27.16 -18.48
CA ILE A 457 -15.66 -26.19 -19.26
C ILE A 457 -15.94 -24.77 -18.75
N SER A 458 -14.90 -24.09 -18.30
CA SER A 458 -14.95 -22.82 -17.54
C SER A 458 -13.73 -21.96 -17.88
N LEU A 459 -13.90 -20.90 -18.68
CA LEU A 459 -12.84 -19.91 -19.03
C LEU A 459 -11.47 -20.53 -19.35
N GLY A 460 -11.39 -21.37 -20.39
CA GLY A 460 -10.14 -22.02 -20.82
C GLY A 460 -9.64 -23.18 -19.94
N ALA A 461 -10.23 -23.38 -18.76
CA ALA A 461 -10.02 -24.54 -17.91
C ALA A 461 -11.15 -25.57 -18.05
N THR A 462 -10.87 -26.80 -17.61
CA THR A 462 -11.84 -27.90 -17.51
C THR A 462 -11.70 -28.58 -16.16
N LEU A 463 -12.77 -28.54 -15.38
CA LEU A 463 -12.85 -29.13 -14.05
C LEU A 463 -13.41 -30.56 -14.19
N ASN A 464 -12.55 -31.56 -13.97
CA ASN A 464 -12.94 -32.98 -14.04
C ASN A 464 -13.47 -33.44 -12.67
N PHE A 465 -14.62 -34.12 -12.65
CA PHE A 465 -15.20 -34.73 -11.45
C PHE A 465 -15.59 -36.18 -11.73
N ALA A 466 -15.29 -37.07 -10.79
CA ALA A 466 -15.76 -38.46 -10.78
C ALA A 466 -16.67 -38.66 -9.56
N PHE A 467 -17.73 -39.46 -9.71
CA PHE A 467 -18.67 -39.76 -8.64
C PHE A 467 -18.49 -41.22 -8.18
N ASP A 468 -18.26 -41.40 -6.88
CA ASP A 468 -18.06 -42.71 -6.28
C ASP A 468 -19.40 -43.42 -6.03
N GLY A 469 -19.74 -44.35 -6.93
CA GLY A 469 -20.93 -45.19 -6.83
C GLY A 469 -22.23 -44.38 -6.89
N GLU A 470 -23.05 -44.50 -5.84
CA GLU A 470 -24.35 -43.82 -5.71
C GLU A 470 -24.25 -42.42 -5.09
N SER A 471 -23.03 -41.84 -4.99
CA SER A 471 -22.85 -40.49 -4.41
C SER A 471 -23.55 -39.42 -5.26
N ASP A 472 -24.25 -38.49 -4.60
CA ASP A 472 -24.79 -37.27 -5.22
C ASP A 472 -23.75 -36.15 -5.34
N THR A 473 -22.56 -36.32 -4.74
CA THR A 473 -21.56 -35.28 -4.53
C THR A 473 -20.16 -35.77 -4.91
N ALA A 474 -19.38 -34.91 -5.56
CA ALA A 474 -17.99 -35.12 -5.96
C ALA A 474 -17.13 -33.90 -5.63
N VAL A 475 -15.86 -34.12 -5.30
CA VAL A 475 -14.84 -33.09 -5.13
C VAL A 475 -13.73 -33.37 -6.13
N ASN A 476 -13.11 -32.33 -6.69
CA ASN A 476 -11.92 -32.47 -7.50
C ASN A 476 -10.69 -32.23 -6.61
N PRO A 477 -9.84 -33.23 -6.31
CA PRO A 477 -8.66 -33.04 -5.46
C PRO A 477 -7.70 -31.95 -5.97
N TYR A 478 -7.66 -31.73 -7.28
CA TYR A 478 -6.83 -30.72 -7.94
C TYR A 478 -7.40 -29.29 -7.82
N HIS A 479 -8.67 -29.18 -7.45
CA HIS A 479 -9.41 -27.93 -7.24
C HIS A 479 -10.36 -28.06 -6.02
N ALA A 480 -9.73 -28.25 -4.85
CA ALA A 480 -10.34 -28.46 -3.53
C ALA A 480 -11.47 -27.50 -3.12
N GLN A 481 -11.49 -26.29 -3.68
CA GLN A 481 -12.50 -25.27 -3.43
C GLN A 481 -13.85 -25.61 -4.10
N TYR A 482 -13.85 -26.43 -5.14
CA TYR A 482 -15.05 -26.79 -5.90
C TYR A 482 -15.65 -28.13 -5.47
N ILE A 483 -16.93 -28.08 -5.11
CA ILE A 483 -17.77 -29.25 -4.86
C ILE A 483 -18.83 -29.31 -5.97
N LEU A 484 -18.86 -30.40 -6.73
CA LEU A 484 -19.92 -30.67 -7.70
C LEU A 484 -21.00 -31.55 -7.05
N ARG A 485 -22.26 -31.12 -7.10
CA ARG A 485 -23.42 -31.90 -6.67
C ARG A 485 -24.35 -32.18 -7.85
N ARG A 486 -24.99 -33.34 -7.82
CA ARG A 486 -26.00 -33.79 -8.78
C ARG A 486 -27.39 -33.63 -8.17
N ARG A 487 -28.31 -33.09 -8.95
CA ARG A 487 -29.74 -32.99 -8.65
C ARG A 487 -30.50 -33.53 -9.86
N ASP A 488 -31.78 -33.87 -9.69
CA ASP A 488 -32.55 -34.57 -10.73
C ASP A 488 -32.62 -33.79 -12.06
N ASP A 489 -32.75 -32.47 -11.99
CA ASP A 489 -32.87 -31.57 -13.15
C ASP A 489 -31.58 -30.79 -13.50
N TYR A 490 -30.56 -30.79 -12.62
CA TYR A 490 -29.39 -29.89 -12.76
C TYR A 490 -28.13 -30.36 -12.03
N LEU A 491 -26.99 -29.78 -12.40
CA LEU A 491 -25.72 -29.88 -11.69
C LEU A 491 -25.43 -28.56 -10.96
N GLU A 492 -24.95 -28.66 -9.72
CA GLU A 492 -24.53 -27.52 -8.90
C GLU A 492 -23.01 -27.59 -8.69
N LEU A 493 -22.27 -26.64 -9.27
CA LEU A 493 -20.85 -26.43 -8.96
C LEU A 493 -20.74 -25.35 -7.88
N PHE A 494 -20.59 -25.77 -6.63
CA PHE A 494 -20.42 -24.89 -5.47
C PHE A 494 -18.94 -24.57 -5.25
N ASP A 495 -18.64 -23.28 -5.13
CA ASP A 495 -17.34 -22.73 -4.76
C ASP A 495 -17.37 -22.33 -3.27
N ARG A 496 -16.52 -22.98 -2.47
CA ARG A 496 -16.39 -22.78 -1.02
C ARG A 496 -15.80 -21.42 -0.65
N ASP A 497 -14.88 -20.91 -1.46
CA ASP A 497 -14.12 -19.68 -1.16
C ASP A 497 -14.93 -18.45 -1.58
N ALA A 498 -15.66 -18.57 -2.69
CA ALA A 498 -16.58 -17.55 -3.17
C ALA A 498 -17.96 -17.59 -2.46
N LEU A 499 -18.31 -18.68 -1.78
CA LEU A 499 -19.64 -19.02 -1.23
C LEU A 499 -20.75 -18.93 -2.28
N SER A 500 -20.50 -19.47 -3.48
CA SER A 500 -21.42 -19.34 -4.63
C SER A 500 -21.50 -20.59 -5.49
N SER A 501 -22.69 -20.85 -6.03
CA SER A 501 -23.02 -21.98 -6.90
C SER A 501 -23.27 -21.53 -8.35
N ARG A 502 -22.68 -22.26 -9.30
CA ARG A 502 -23.04 -22.23 -10.73
C ARG A 502 -24.00 -23.39 -11.03
N PHE A 503 -25.11 -23.11 -11.72
CA PHE A 503 -26.16 -24.09 -12.02
C PHE A 503 -26.20 -24.43 -13.51
N PHE A 504 -25.98 -25.71 -13.83
CA PHE A 504 -25.98 -26.22 -15.20
C PHE A 504 -27.20 -27.12 -15.43
N TYR A 505 -27.95 -26.88 -16.51
CA TYR A 505 -29.22 -27.58 -16.83
C TYR A 505 -29.12 -28.34 -18.15
N ASP A 506 -29.77 -29.50 -18.24
CA ASP A 506 -29.67 -30.41 -19.39
C ASP A 506 -30.10 -29.75 -20.71
N ALA A 507 -29.25 -29.83 -21.72
CA ALA A 507 -29.52 -29.25 -23.03
C ALA A 507 -30.45 -30.15 -23.86
N PHE A 508 -31.19 -29.54 -24.79
CA PHE A 508 -32.13 -30.30 -25.62
C PHE A 508 -31.38 -31.33 -26.49
N PRO A 509 -31.84 -32.61 -26.54
CA PRO A 509 -31.19 -33.64 -27.33
C PRO A 509 -31.01 -33.24 -28.80
N GLY A 510 -29.75 -33.15 -29.23
CA GLY A 510 -29.37 -32.69 -30.57
C GLY A 510 -28.87 -31.25 -30.66
N MET A 511 -28.88 -30.47 -29.56
CA MET A 511 -28.18 -29.19 -29.52
C MET A 511 -26.68 -29.41 -29.70
N ARG A 512 -26.07 -28.65 -30.63
CA ARG A 512 -24.63 -28.70 -30.94
C ARG A 512 -24.04 -27.30 -30.78
N LEU A 513 -22.88 -27.20 -30.12
CA LEU A 513 -22.08 -25.97 -30.06
C LEU A 513 -21.43 -25.71 -31.42
N ARG A 514 -22.24 -25.33 -32.41
CA ARG A 514 -21.81 -25.00 -33.78
C ARG A 514 -22.23 -23.57 -34.09
N HIS A 515 -21.26 -22.70 -34.32
CA HIS A 515 -21.53 -21.36 -34.82
C HIS A 515 -21.71 -21.40 -36.34
N PRO A 516 -22.68 -20.67 -36.94
CA PRO A 516 -22.92 -20.72 -38.39
C PRO A 516 -21.74 -20.30 -39.28
N VAL A 517 -20.73 -19.64 -38.73
CA VAL A 517 -19.55 -19.14 -39.46
C VAL A 517 -18.37 -20.14 -39.42
N THR A 518 -18.32 -21.02 -38.41
CA THR A 518 -17.27 -22.03 -38.30
C THR A 518 -17.68 -23.31 -39.02
N ASP A 519 -17.05 -23.59 -40.16
CA ASP A 519 -17.23 -24.81 -40.96
C ASP A 519 -16.55 -26.04 -40.31
N ASP A 520 -16.66 -26.15 -38.98
CA ASP A 520 -16.04 -27.19 -38.17
C ASP A 520 -16.83 -28.50 -38.31
N THR A 521 -16.50 -29.21 -39.38
CA THR A 521 -16.98 -30.57 -39.64
C THR A 521 -16.43 -31.60 -38.65
N SER A 522 -15.48 -31.23 -37.79
CA SER A 522 -14.98 -32.12 -36.76
C SER A 522 -15.98 -32.15 -35.59
N ASP A 523 -16.79 -33.22 -35.50
CA ASP A 523 -17.58 -33.54 -34.29
C ASP A 523 -16.67 -33.93 -33.09
N ASP A 524 -15.37 -33.60 -33.16
CA ASP A 524 -14.28 -34.10 -32.33
C ASP A 524 -14.16 -33.37 -30.97
N ARG A 525 -15.04 -32.38 -30.74
CA ARG A 525 -15.30 -31.71 -29.43
C ARG A 525 -16.70 -32.03 -28.87
N LEU A 526 -17.47 -32.91 -29.51
CA LEU A 526 -18.92 -33.06 -29.31
C LEU A 526 -19.30 -34.54 -29.09
N ALA A 527 -19.61 -34.92 -27.84
CA ALA A 527 -20.14 -36.22 -27.41
C ALA A 527 -19.34 -37.47 -27.90
N HIS A 528 -18.59 -38.12 -26.99
CA HIS A 528 -17.88 -39.36 -27.30
C HIS A 528 -18.80 -40.58 -27.45
N SER A 529 -20.07 -40.44 -27.03
CA SER A 529 -21.11 -41.45 -27.10
C SER A 529 -22.48 -40.79 -27.32
N PRO A 530 -23.44 -41.45 -28.00
CA PRO A 530 -24.84 -41.02 -28.01
C PRO A 530 -25.52 -40.99 -26.61
N ALA A 531 -24.82 -41.43 -25.56
CA ALA A 531 -25.24 -41.34 -24.17
C ALA A 531 -24.62 -40.17 -23.39
N ASP A 532 -23.64 -39.44 -23.95
CA ASP A 532 -23.11 -38.22 -23.33
C ASP A 532 -24.20 -37.12 -23.36
N ARG A 533 -24.41 -36.43 -22.24
CA ARG A 533 -25.29 -35.24 -22.17
C ARG A 533 -24.47 -33.98 -21.92
N MET A 534 -24.98 -32.84 -22.38
CA MET A 534 -24.37 -31.53 -22.20
C MET A 534 -25.32 -30.66 -21.38
N TYR A 535 -24.83 -30.09 -20.28
CA TYR A 535 -25.60 -29.21 -19.40
C TYR A 535 -25.05 -27.78 -19.54
N MET A 536 -25.91 -26.79 -19.81
CA MET A 536 -25.49 -25.39 -20.00
C MET A 536 -25.69 -24.55 -18.74
N LEU A 537 -24.81 -23.58 -18.50
CA LEU A 537 -24.98 -22.59 -17.42
C LEU A 537 -26.31 -21.82 -17.58
N GLY A 538 -27.26 -22.04 -16.66
CA GLY A 538 -28.56 -21.36 -16.60
C GLY A 538 -28.61 -20.18 -15.64
N GLY A 539 -27.73 -20.18 -14.63
CA GLY A 539 -27.62 -19.09 -13.67
C GLY A 539 -26.60 -19.37 -12.57
N MET A 540 -26.50 -18.43 -11.64
CA MET A 540 -25.61 -18.47 -10.48
C MET A 540 -26.36 -18.01 -9.24
N SER A 541 -25.95 -18.45 -8.05
CA SER A 541 -26.38 -17.84 -6.78
C SER A 541 -25.28 -17.86 -5.73
N ASP A 542 -25.39 -17.01 -4.72
CA ASP A 542 -24.66 -17.21 -3.46
C ASP A 542 -25.50 -18.03 -2.46
N THR A 543 -24.93 -18.30 -1.29
CA THR A 543 -25.60 -18.94 -0.15
C THR A 543 -26.65 -18.06 0.53
N ALA A 544 -26.61 -16.74 0.31
CA ALA A 544 -27.66 -15.79 0.75
C ALA A 544 -28.85 -15.72 -0.24
N SER A 545 -28.86 -16.56 -1.28
CA SER A 545 -29.88 -16.64 -2.33
C SER A 545 -30.01 -15.40 -3.24
N ASN A 546 -28.98 -14.56 -3.33
CA ASN A 546 -28.86 -13.59 -4.41
C ASN A 546 -28.50 -14.33 -5.72
N ARG A 547 -29.00 -13.87 -6.88
CA ARG A 547 -28.99 -14.66 -8.13
C ARG A 547 -28.62 -13.84 -9.35
N ILE A 548 -27.84 -14.45 -10.23
CA ILE A 548 -27.71 -14.10 -11.65
C ILE A 548 -28.53 -15.12 -12.44
N THR A 549 -29.47 -14.65 -13.27
CA THR A 549 -30.34 -15.51 -14.10
C THR A 549 -30.18 -15.13 -15.58
N PHE A 550 -29.99 -16.13 -16.46
CA PHE A 550 -29.83 -15.92 -17.90
C PHE A 550 -31.13 -16.21 -18.66
N GLU A 551 -31.68 -15.19 -19.32
CA GLU A 551 -32.81 -15.34 -20.24
C GLU A 551 -32.28 -15.73 -21.62
N ARG A 552 -32.76 -16.84 -22.20
CA ARG A 552 -32.29 -17.36 -23.50
C ARG A 552 -33.40 -17.41 -24.56
N ASP A 553 -33.04 -17.18 -25.82
CA ASP A 553 -33.96 -17.30 -26.97
C ASP A 553 -34.17 -18.75 -27.41
N SER A 554 -35.02 -18.96 -28.43
CA SER A 554 -35.26 -20.27 -29.06
C SER A 554 -34.05 -20.89 -29.76
N GLN A 555 -32.91 -20.19 -29.79
CA GLN A 555 -31.61 -20.66 -30.26
C GLN A 555 -30.59 -20.75 -29.10
N TYR A 556 -31.07 -20.71 -27.85
CA TYR A 556 -30.32 -20.80 -26.59
C TYR A 556 -29.28 -19.69 -26.37
N ARG A 557 -29.34 -18.60 -27.14
CA ARG A 557 -28.48 -17.41 -26.95
C ARG A 557 -29.01 -16.57 -25.79
N ILE A 558 -28.12 -16.08 -24.93
CA ILE A 558 -28.50 -15.22 -23.80
C ILE A 558 -28.98 -13.87 -24.34
N THR A 559 -30.26 -13.57 -24.22
CA THR A 559 -30.83 -12.27 -24.65
C THR A 559 -30.97 -11.27 -23.49
N GLY A 560 -31.05 -11.77 -22.25
CA GLY A 560 -31.15 -10.95 -21.05
C GLY A 560 -30.41 -11.56 -19.87
N VAL A 561 -29.98 -10.70 -18.93
CA VAL A 561 -29.41 -11.12 -17.65
C VAL A 561 -30.09 -10.35 -16.52
N SER A 562 -30.53 -11.07 -15.51
CA SER A 562 -31.30 -10.55 -14.37
C SER A 562 -30.53 -10.76 -13.07
N HIS A 563 -30.29 -9.68 -12.32
CA HIS A 563 -29.70 -9.74 -10.98
C HIS A 563 -30.72 -9.54 -9.85
N THR A 564 -30.38 -10.00 -8.63
CA THR A 564 -31.13 -9.71 -7.40
C THR A 564 -31.11 -8.23 -7.04
N ASP A 565 -29.99 -7.52 -7.26
CA ASP A 565 -29.85 -6.07 -7.00
C ASP A 565 -30.61 -5.19 -8.03
N GLY A 566 -31.68 -5.71 -8.66
CA GLY A 566 -32.48 -5.01 -9.66
C GLY A 566 -31.86 -4.89 -11.06
N ILE A 567 -30.54 -5.06 -11.22
CA ILE A 567 -29.83 -4.90 -12.50
C ILE A 567 -30.44 -5.76 -13.61
N ARG A 568 -30.64 -5.18 -14.79
CA ARG A 568 -31.16 -5.84 -15.99
C ARG A 568 -30.27 -5.53 -17.18
N LEU A 569 -29.56 -6.55 -17.67
CA LEU A 569 -28.76 -6.45 -18.89
C LEU A 569 -29.54 -7.03 -20.07
N LYS A 570 -29.35 -6.44 -21.25
CA LYS A 570 -29.86 -6.94 -22.53
C LYS A 570 -28.71 -7.11 -23.52
N LEU A 571 -28.65 -8.27 -24.15
CA LEU A 571 -27.63 -8.62 -25.12
C LEU A 571 -28.19 -8.44 -26.54
N THR A 572 -27.37 -7.94 -27.45
CA THR A 572 -27.69 -7.85 -28.88
C THR A 572 -26.64 -8.58 -29.70
N TYR A 573 -27.08 -9.20 -30.79
CA TYR A 573 -26.26 -10.08 -31.62
C TYR A 573 -26.19 -9.59 -33.06
N HIS A 574 -25.06 -9.83 -33.71
CA HIS A 574 -24.90 -9.69 -35.15
C HIS A 574 -25.67 -10.77 -35.91
N ALA A 575 -25.91 -10.54 -37.21
CA ALA A 575 -26.55 -11.51 -38.09
C ALA A 575 -25.74 -12.82 -38.26
N SER A 576 -24.43 -12.79 -37.97
CA SER A 576 -23.56 -13.97 -37.88
C SER A 576 -23.94 -14.90 -36.73
N GLY A 577 -24.46 -14.36 -35.63
CA GLY A 577 -24.77 -15.07 -34.38
C GLY A 577 -23.87 -14.69 -33.20
N TYR A 578 -22.77 -13.96 -33.42
CA TYR A 578 -21.90 -13.46 -32.33
C TYR A 578 -22.48 -12.23 -31.63
N LEU A 579 -22.08 -12.04 -30.37
CA LEU A 579 -22.45 -10.91 -29.52
C LEU A 579 -21.93 -9.60 -30.13
N LYS A 580 -22.82 -8.60 -30.24
CA LYS A 580 -22.52 -7.25 -30.69
C LYS A 580 -22.38 -6.28 -29.54
N ALA A 581 -23.28 -6.33 -28.56
CA ALA A 581 -23.26 -5.40 -27.44
C ALA A 581 -23.98 -5.95 -26.20
N ILE A 582 -23.51 -5.52 -25.03
CA ILE A 582 -24.18 -5.68 -23.74
C ILE A 582 -24.65 -4.30 -23.28
N HIS A 583 -25.94 -4.15 -23.02
CA HIS A 583 -26.53 -2.92 -22.49
C HIS A 583 -27.12 -3.16 -21.11
N ARG A 584 -26.85 -2.29 -20.14
CA ARG A 584 -27.67 -2.13 -18.94
C ARG A 584 -28.97 -1.42 -19.32
N THR A 585 -30.08 -1.81 -18.69
CA THR A 585 -31.45 -1.37 -19.07
C THR A 585 -32.38 -1.05 -17.90
N ASP A 586 -32.01 -1.42 -16.66
CA ASP A 586 -32.78 -1.11 -15.44
C ASP A 586 -32.97 0.39 -15.22
N ASN A 587 -31.89 1.17 -15.25
CA ASN A 587 -31.89 2.62 -15.06
C ASN A 587 -31.67 3.37 -16.39
N GLY A 588 -32.41 3.00 -17.42
CA GLY A 588 -32.23 3.49 -18.79
C GLY A 588 -31.18 2.70 -19.58
N ILE A 589 -31.01 3.01 -20.87
CA ILE A 589 -30.13 2.25 -21.77
C ILE A 589 -28.69 2.79 -21.68
N GLN A 590 -27.80 2.03 -21.07
CA GLN A 590 -26.36 2.28 -21.05
C GLN A 590 -25.63 1.11 -21.71
N THR A 591 -24.86 1.36 -22.77
CA THR A 591 -23.99 0.35 -23.35
C THR A 591 -22.78 0.12 -22.43
N LEU A 592 -22.57 -1.12 -21.99
CA LEU A 592 -21.44 -1.53 -21.14
C LEU A 592 -20.25 -2.01 -21.98
N ALA A 593 -20.52 -2.77 -23.05
CA ALA A 593 -19.50 -3.25 -23.96
C ALA A 593 -20.04 -3.41 -25.39
N THR A 594 -19.17 -3.23 -26.39
CA THR A 594 -19.44 -3.48 -27.82
C THR A 594 -18.32 -4.29 -28.46
N TYR A 595 -18.69 -5.16 -29.41
CA TYR A 595 -17.82 -6.11 -30.08
C TYR A 595 -18.13 -6.17 -31.58
N GLU A 596 -17.08 -6.21 -32.39
CA GLU A 596 -17.18 -6.45 -33.84
C GLU A 596 -16.28 -7.62 -34.24
N GLN A 597 -16.78 -8.48 -35.12
CA GLN A 597 -16.07 -9.67 -35.61
C GLN A 597 -15.88 -9.63 -37.13
N ASP A 598 -14.79 -10.24 -37.62
CA ASP A 598 -14.56 -10.41 -39.05
C ASP A 598 -15.46 -11.48 -39.70
N ALA A 599 -15.32 -11.66 -41.01
CA ALA A 599 -16.09 -12.64 -41.78
C ALA A 599 -15.79 -14.12 -41.44
N ARG A 600 -14.80 -14.40 -40.59
CA ARG A 600 -14.53 -15.73 -40.00
C ARG A 600 -15.06 -15.86 -38.57
N GLY A 601 -15.59 -14.79 -37.99
CA GLY A 601 -16.09 -14.76 -36.61
C GLY A 601 -15.04 -14.41 -35.56
N ARG A 602 -13.90 -13.83 -35.95
CA ARG A 602 -12.81 -13.49 -35.02
C ARG A 602 -13.00 -12.07 -34.50
N LEU A 603 -12.86 -11.89 -33.20
CA LEU A 603 -13.08 -10.62 -32.51
C LEU A 603 -12.02 -9.59 -32.90
N THR A 604 -12.35 -8.67 -33.80
CA THR A 604 -11.41 -7.63 -34.30
C THR A 604 -11.39 -6.38 -33.42
N GLU A 605 -12.48 -6.09 -32.71
CA GLU A 605 -12.63 -4.91 -31.86
C GLU A 605 -13.43 -5.25 -30.60
N ALA A 606 -12.96 -4.80 -29.44
CA ALA A 606 -13.64 -4.90 -28.15
C ALA A 606 -13.53 -3.56 -27.39
N ASP A 607 -14.68 -2.90 -27.21
CA ASP A 607 -14.81 -1.61 -26.52
C ASP A 607 -15.61 -1.85 -25.24
N ALA A 608 -14.89 -2.10 -24.15
CA ALA A 608 -15.39 -2.30 -22.79
C ALA A 608 -15.50 -0.91 -22.13
N ARG A 609 -16.69 -0.31 -22.23
CA ARG A 609 -16.94 1.14 -22.09
C ARG A 609 -16.57 1.74 -20.74
N LEU A 610 -16.23 0.95 -19.72
CA LEU A 610 -15.83 1.47 -18.40
C LEU A 610 -14.31 1.44 -18.17
N ASP A 611 -13.58 0.66 -18.97
CA ASP A 611 -12.18 0.30 -18.68
C ASP A 611 -11.24 0.40 -19.89
N TYR A 612 -11.62 -0.06 -21.09
CA TYR A 612 -10.69 -0.13 -22.23
C TYR A 612 -11.36 -0.19 -23.61
N HIS A 613 -10.59 0.13 -24.66
CA HIS A 613 -10.96 -0.12 -26.05
C HIS A 613 -9.77 -0.69 -26.83
N LEU A 614 -9.92 -1.87 -27.40
CA LEU A 614 -8.85 -2.69 -27.99
C LEU A 614 -9.24 -3.24 -29.36
N PHE A 615 -8.20 -3.49 -30.16
CA PHE A 615 -8.26 -4.06 -31.50
C PHE A 615 -7.30 -5.24 -31.61
N TYR A 616 -7.65 -6.25 -32.41
CA TYR A 616 -6.92 -7.51 -32.51
C TYR A 616 -6.64 -7.91 -33.97
N GLU A 617 -5.38 -8.26 -34.28
CA GLU A 617 -4.98 -8.90 -35.54
C GLU A 617 -4.81 -10.42 -35.35
N TYR A 618 -5.14 -11.22 -36.37
CA TYR A 618 -5.05 -12.68 -36.32
C TYR A 618 -4.26 -13.25 -37.50
N ASP A 619 -3.57 -14.37 -37.28
CA ASP A 619 -2.98 -15.15 -38.38
C ASP A 619 -4.01 -16.03 -39.12
N ALA A 620 -3.54 -16.96 -39.96
CA ALA A 620 -4.39 -17.85 -40.74
C ALA A 620 -4.93 -19.06 -39.95
N ALA A 621 -4.40 -19.32 -38.75
CA ALA A 621 -4.84 -20.34 -37.79
C ALA A 621 -5.66 -19.72 -36.64
N ASP A 622 -6.12 -18.48 -36.84
CA ASP A 622 -7.03 -17.73 -35.98
C ASP A 622 -6.48 -17.46 -34.56
N ARG A 623 -5.14 -17.41 -34.43
CA ARG A 623 -4.40 -16.98 -33.22
C ARG A 623 -4.14 -15.46 -33.27
N ILE A 624 -4.30 -14.77 -32.14
CA ILE A 624 -3.99 -13.33 -32.02
C ILE A 624 -2.49 -13.08 -32.27
N ILE A 625 -2.14 -12.38 -33.35
CA ILE A 625 -0.75 -11.94 -33.63
C ILE A 625 -0.49 -10.50 -33.19
N ARG A 626 -1.52 -9.72 -32.85
CA ARG A 626 -1.37 -8.40 -32.24
C ARG A 626 -2.61 -8.07 -31.42
N TRP A 627 -2.44 -7.43 -30.28
CA TRP A 627 -3.45 -6.53 -29.73
C TRP A 627 -2.91 -5.10 -29.70
N SER A 628 -3.78 -4.11 -29.86
CA SER A 628 -3.43 -2.70 -29.73
C SER A 628 -4.60 -1.89 -29.20
N ASP A 629 -4.29 -0.82 -28.48
CA ASP A 629 -5.25 0.20 -28.03
C ASP A 629 -5.67 1.17 -29.16
N ASN A 630 -5.02 1.09 -30.33
CA ASN A 630 -5.13 2.02 -31.47
C ASN A 630 -4.78 3.48 -31.12
N ASP A 631 -3.91 3.64 -30.14
CA ASP A 631 -3.16 4.85 -29.81
C ASP A 631 -1.67 4.45 -29.69
N GLN A 632 -1.07 4.51 -28.49
CA GLN A 632 0.36 4.25 -28.30
C GLN A 632 0.69 2.79 -27.92
N THR A 633 -0.22 2.04 -27.31
CA THR A 633 0.08 0.74 -26.69
C THR A 633 -0.29 -0.44 -27.58
N TRP A 634 0.68 -1.32 -27.81
CA TRP A 634 0.44 -2.57 -28.51
C TRP A 634 1.45 -3.66 -28.12
N SER A 635 1.06 -4.91 -28.37
CA SER A 635 1.95 -6.07 -28.35
C SER A 635 1.70 -6.93 -29.59
N ARG A 636 2.78 -7.44 -30.18
CA ARG A 636 2.79 -8.34 -31.34
C ARG A 636 3.45 -9.67 -30.94
N PHE A 637 2.92 -10.76 -31.47
CA PHE A 637 3.29 -12.14 -31.14
C PHE A 637 3.63 -12.93 -32.41
N THR A 638 4.58 -13.86 -32.33
CA THR A 638 4.80 -14.85 -33.39
C THR A 638 4.85 -16.26 -32.82
N TYR A 639 4.40 -17.24 -33.60
CA TYR A 639 4.17 -18.61 -33.14
C TYR A 639 4.95 -19.65 -33.93
N ASP A 640 5.33 -20.73 -33.25
CA ASP A 640 5.80 -21.94 -33.91
C ASP A 640 4.65 -22.75 -34.58
N ALA A 641 5.03 -23.90 -35.14
CA ALA A 641 4.10 -24.84 -35.78
C ALA A 641 3.19 -25.58 -34.78
N GLN A 642 3.39 -25.42 -33.48
CA GLN A 642 2.62 -26.02 -32.40
C GLN A 642 1.65 -25.01 -31.73
N GLY A 643 1.77 -23.72 -32.03
CA GLY A 643 0.95 -22.65 -31.41
C GLY A 643 1.61 -21.95 -30.22
N ARG A 644 2.90 -22.22 -29.97
CA ARG A 644 3.66 -21.65 -28.87
C ARG A 644 4.29 -20.33 -29.28
N CYS A 645 4.21 -19.32 -28.42
CA CYS A 645 4.66 -17.95 -28.71
C CYS A 645 6.19 -17.85 -28.60
N VAL A 646 6.88 -17.78 -29.74
CA VAL A 646 8.36 -17.75 -29.80
C VAL A 646 8.94 -16.33 -29.77
N THR A 647 8.14 -15.30 -30.05
CA THR A 647 8.55 -13.90 -29.83
C THR A 647 7.41 -13.03 -29.33
N VAL A 648 7.71 -12.13 -28.39
CA VAL A 648 6.89 -11.00 -27.98
C VAL A 648 7.58 -9.69 -28.42
N THR A 649 6.81 -8.71 -28.86
CA THR A 649 7.33 -7.37 -29.20
C THR A 649 6.30 -6.31 -28.87
N GLY A 650 6.61 -5.39 -27.96
CA GLY A 650 5.73 -4.29 -27.60
C GLY A 650 5.98 -2.99 -28.37
N ALA A 651 5.10 -2.02 -28.15
CA ALA A 651 5.30 -0.64 -28.56
C ALA A 651 6.66 -0.12 -28.09
N GLU A 652 7.34 0.65 -28.95
CA GLU A 652 8.67 1.23 -28.71
C GLU A 652 9.79 0.26 -28.25
N GLY A 653 9.57 -1.05 -28.34
CA GLY A 653 10.47 -2.08 -27.85
C GLY A 653 10.35 -2.42 -26.37
N TYR A 654 9.26 -2.00 -25.71
CA TYR A 654 8.87 -2.53 -24.40
C TYR A 654 8.52 -4.03 -24.50
N TYR A 655 8.82 -4.82 -23.47
CA TYR A 655 8.52 -6.26 -23.39
C TYR A 655 8.96 -7.09 -24.62
N ASN A 656 10.17 -6.81 -25.12
CA ASN A 656 10.75 -7.57 -26.23
C ASN A 656 11.39 -8.86 -25.69
N ALA A 657 10.78 -10.00 -25.97
CA ALA A 657 11.29 -11.31 -25.51
C ALA A 657 11.25 -12.37 -26.63
N THR A 658 12.18 -13.32 -26.58
CA THR A 658 12.21 -14.53 -27.42
C THR A 658 12.17 -15.78 -26.54
N LEU A 659 11.37 -16.77 -26.91
CA LEU A 659 11.13 -17.97 -26.10
C LEU A 659 11.54 -19.24 -26.87
N ASP A 660 12.55 -19.93 -26.35
CA ASP A 660 13.06 -21.21 -26.85
C ASP A 660 12.57 -22.36 -25.97
N TYR A 661 11.93 -23.35 -26.59
CA TYR A 661 11.30 -24.48 -25.88
C TYR A 661 12.09 -25.80 -26.08
N GLY A 662 12.76 -26.25 -25.03
CA GLY A 662 13.44 -27.54 -24.95
C GLY A 662 12.57 -28.67 -24.37
N ASP A 663 13.21 -29.78 -24.02
CA ASP A 663 12.54 -30.89 -23.30
C ASP A 663 12.57 -30.61 -21.79
N GLY A 664 11.39 -30.46 -21.17
CA GLY A 664 11.24 -30.10 -19.75
C GLY A 664 11.81 -28.73 -19.36
N CYS A 665 12.04 -27.82 -20.33
CA CYS A 665 12.68 -26.53 -20.08
C CYS A 665 12.26 -25.48 -21.12
N THR A 666 11.94 -24.27 -20.66
CA THR A 666 11.76 -23.08 -21.50
C THR A 666 12.78 -22.03 -21.13
N THR A 667 13.45 -21.48 -22.15
CA THR A 667 14.42 -20.40 -22.04
C THR A 667 13.79 -19.13 -22.61
N VAL A 668 13.59 -18.12 -21.77
CA VAL A 668 13.14 -16.78 -22.17
C VAL A 668 14.38 -15.89 -22.23
N THR A 669 14.53 -15.15 -23.32
CA THR A 669 15.58 -14.15 -23.50
C THR A 669 14.96 -12.78 -23.79
N ASP A 670 15.29 -11.79 -22.97
CA ASP A 670 14.78 -10.41 -23.02
C ASP A 670 15.94 -9.39 -22.92
N GLY A 671 15.66 -8.11 -22.69
CA GLY A 671 16.70 -7.09 -22.49
C GLY A 671 17.45 -7.19 -21.16
N LYS A 672 16.94 -7.95 -20.18
CA LYS A 672 17.63 -8.26 -18.91
C LYS A 672 18.54 -9.48 -19.02
N GLY A 673 18.20 -10.46 -19.83
CA GLY A 673 19.09 -11.59 -20.13
C GLY A 673 18.32 -12.88 -20.31
N ILE A 674 18.78 -13.95 -19.65
CA ILE A 674 18.25 -15.30 -19.84
C ILE A 674 17.57 -15.79 -18.56
N HIS A 675 16.26 -16.00 -18.63
CA HIS A 675 15.45 -16.67 -17.61
C HIS A 675 15.14 -18.11 -18.05
N CYS A 676 15.27 -19.09 -17.16
CA CYS A 676 14.98 -20.50 -17.48
C CYS A 676 13.96 -21.13 -16.52
N TYR A 677 12.92 -21.72 -17.09
CA TYR A 677 11.86 -22.44 -16.38
C TYR A 677 12.00 -23.94 -16.66
N TYR A 678 12.46 -24.69 -15.66
CA TYR A 678 12.56 -26.15 -15.73
C TYR A 678 11.31 -26.76 -15.11
N TYR A 679 10.63 -27.62 -15.86
CA TYR A 679 9.39 -28.25 -15.44
C TYR A 679 9.41 -29.76 -15.62
N ASP A 680 8.64 -30.42 -14.78
CA ASP A 680 8.45 -31.86 -14.81
C ASP A 680 7.68 -32.30 -16.08
N PRO A 681 7.56 -33.62 -16.33
CA PRO A 681 6.65 -34.20 -17.32
C PRO A 681 5.24 -33.60 -17.47
N ASP A 682 4.74 -32.95 -16.44
CA ASP A 682 3.34 -32.96 -16.08
C ASP A 682 2.80 -31.51 -15.93
N GLY A 683 3.69 -30.53 -15.80
CA GLY A 683 3.43 -29.10 -15.95
C GLY A 683 4.03 -28.23 -14.84
N ASN A 684 4.76 -28.82 -13.90
CA ASN A 684 5.21 -28.17 -12.67
C ASN A 684 6.60 -27.63 -12.82
N ILE A 685 6.75 -26.33 -12.63
CA ILE A 685 8.05 -25.70 -12.60
C ILE A 685 8.77 -26.17 -11.33
N LEU A 686 9.71 -27.10 -11.49
CA LEU A 686 10.58 -27.65 -10.46
C LEU A 686 11.69 -26.66 -10.09
N ARG A 687 12.12 -25.84 -11.06
CA ARG A 687 13.14 -24.80 -10.87
C ARG A 687 12.92 -23.60 -11.77
N GLU A 688 13.03 -22.41 -11.20
CA GLU A 688 13.29 -21.17 -11.92
C GLU A 688 14.78 -20.83 -11.81
N ALA A 689 15.37 -20.28 -12.87
CA ALA A 689 16.69 -19.66 -12.85
C ALA A 689 16.58 -18.24 -13.45
N ALA A 690 17.15 -17.25 -12.75
CA ALA A 690 17.19 -15.84 -13.17
C ALA A 690 18.54 -15.50 -13.85
N PRO A 691 18.65 -14.33 -14.53
CA PRO A 691 19.85 -13.95 -15.29
C PRO A 691 21.13 -13.80 -14.46
N ASP A 692 21.03 -13.53 -13.15
CA ASP A 692 22.17 -13.52 -12.23
C ASP A 692 22.63 -14.94 -11.79
N GLY A 693 21.95 -15.99 -12.24
CA GLY A 693 22.20 -17.38 -11.90
C GLY A 693 21.55 -17.82 -10.58
N SER A 694 20.80 -16.97 -9.87
CA SER A 694 19.99 -17.39 -8.72
C SER A 694 18.89 -18.38 -9.14
N THR A 695 18.60 -19.37 -8.29
CA THR A 695 17.63 -20.45 -8.60
C THR A 695 16.64 -20.70 -7.47
N THR A 696 15.33 -20.64 -7.75
CA THR A 696 14.29 -21.08 -6.81
C THR A 696 13.83 -22.48 -7.22
N THR A 697 13.69 -23.41 -6.27
CA THR A 697 13.15 -24.75 -6.55
C THR A 697 11.88 -25.06 -5.77
N TYR A 698 11.12 -26.03 -6.29
CA TYR A 698 9.75 -26.34 -5.85
C TYR A 698 9.53 -27.85 -5.78
N GLU A 699 8.97 -28.31 -4.68
CA GLU A 699 8.51 -29.70 -4.46
C GLU A 699 6.98 -29.72 -4.41
N TRP A 700 6.38 -30.77 -4.97
CA TRP A 700 4.93 -30.88 -5.16
C TRP A 700 4.44 -32.32 -4.84
N ASP A 701 3.14 -32.49 -4.58
CA ASP A 701 2.51 -33.79 -4.31
C ASP A 701 2.02 -34.50 -5.60
N GLU A 702 1.01 -35.37 -5.52
CA GLU A 702 0.27 -35.90 -6.70
C GLU A 702 -1.06 -35.15 -6.96
N PHE A 703 -1.63 -34.52 -5.94
CA PHE A 703 -2.92 -33.82 -5.98
C PHE A 703 -2.85 -32.33 -6.27
N HIS A 704 -1.72 -31.89 -6.81
CA HIS A 704 -1.50 -30.58 -7.39
C HIS A 704 -1.09 -29.45 -6.43
N HIS A 705 -0.67 -29.79 -5.22
CA HIS A 705 -0.27 -28.86 -4.18
C HIS A 705 1.25 -28.74 -4.06
N LEU A 706 1.75 -27.56 -3.70
CA LEU A 706 3.18 -27.36 -3.41
C LEU A 706 3.47 -27.86 -2.01
N LEU A 707 4.42 -28.78 -1.85
CA LEU A 707 4.89 -29.28 -0.56
C LEU A 707 6.00 -28.41 0.05
N ALA A 708 6.94 -27.93 -0.77
CA ALA A 708 8.03 -27.07 -0.31
C ALA A 708 8.55 -26.11 -1.39
N ARG A 709 9.08 -24.95 -0.96
CA ARG A 709 9.81 -23.99 -1.79
C ARG A 709 11.18 -23.75 -1.19
N HIS A 710 12.22 -23.84 -2.01
CA HIS A 710 13.59 -23.48 -1.64
C HIS A 710 13.98 -22.20 -2.39
N SER A 711 14.38 -21.19 -1.63
CA SER A 711 14.92 -19.93 -2.17
C SER A 711 16.40 -20.08 -2.60
N PRO A 712 16.89 -19.22 -3.52
CA PRO A 712 18.30 -19.17 -3.90
C PRO A 712 19.31 -19.08 -2.73
N ALA A 713 19.00 -18.40 -1.62
CA ALA A 713 19.86 -18.34 -0.44
C ALA A 713 19.63 -19.51 0.56
N GLY A 714 18.77 -20.48 0.22
CA GLY A 714 18.60 -21.73 0.98
C GLY A 714 17.55 -21.67 2.10
N ARG A 715 16.75 -20.61 2.22
CA ARG A 715 15.53 -20.62 3.05
C ARG A 715 14.49 -21.58 2.47
N VAL A 716 13.85 -22.39 3.31
CA VAL A 716 12.89 -23.44 2.91
C VAL A 716 11.53 -23.22 3.57
N GLU A 717 10.49 -22.99 2.77
CA GLU A 717 9.09 -22.92 3.20
C GLU A 717 8.41 -24.27 2.95
N LYS A 718 7.45 -24.67 3.79
CA LYS A 718 6.71 -25.95 3.64
C LYS A 718 5.22 -25.81 3.90
N PHE A 719 4.45 -26.68 3.25
CA PHE A 719 2.99 -26.68 3.28
C PHE A 719 2.47 -28.13 3.36
N GLU A 720 1.53 -28.39 4.27
CA GLU A 720 0.83 -29.67 4.41
C GLU A 720 -0.66 -29.47 4.13
N TYR A 721 -1.32 -30.49 3.57
CA TYR A 721 -2.72 -30.43 3.14
C TYR A 721 -3.51 -31.64 3.68
N ASN A 722 -4.81 -31.46 3.86
CA ASN A 722 -5.73 -32.54 4.20
C ASN A 722 -5.87 -33.51 3.01
N ALA A 723 -5.32 -34.71 3.13
CA ALA A 723 -5.31 -35.73 2.07
C ALA A 723 -6.71 -36.15 1.55
N ALA A 724 -7.79 -35.89 2.30
CA ALA A 724 -9.16 -36.16 1.85
C ALA A 724 -9.80 -35.00 1.07
N HIS A 725 -9.27 -33.77 1.20
CA HIS A 725 -9.96 -32.54 0.77
C HIS A 725 -9.06 -31.50 0.08
N GLY A 726 -7.74 -31.66 0.00
CA GLY A 726 -6.79 -30.71 -0.61
C GLY A 726 -6.61 -29.37 0.12
N GLN A 727 -7.30 -29.14 1.24
CA GLN A 727 -7.24 -27.88 1.99
C GLN A 727 -5.95 -27.81 2.84
N LEU A 728 -5.27 -26.65 2.84
CA LEU A 728 -4.04 -26.41 3.61
C LEU A 728 -4.30 -26.67 5.10
N SER A 729 -3.53 -27.57 5.73
CA SER A 729 -3.63 -27.91 7.15
C SER A 729 -2.47 -27.37 7.99
N ARG A 730 -1.29 -27.17 7.38
CA ARG A 730 -0.13 -26.53 8.03
C ARG A 730 0.66 -25.68 7.04
N TYR A 731 1.16 -24.55 7.51
CA TYR A 731 2.29 -23.83 6.90
C TYR A 731 3.46 -23.82 7.88
N THR A 732 4.68 -24.01 7.38
CA THR A 732 5.93 -23.89 8.15
C THR A 732 6.87 -22.92 7.44
N ALA A 733 7.22 -21.84 8.13
CA ALA A 733 8.17 -20.84 7.62
C ALA A 733 9.62 -21.30 7.77
N ALA A 734 10.54 -20.59 7.12
CA ALA A 734 11.95 -20.96 7.04
C ALA A 734 12.75 -20.82 8.36
N ASP A 735 12.21 -20.14 9.39
CA ASP A 735 12.74 -20.16 10.76
C ASP A 735 12.16 -21.29 11.63
N GLY A 736 11.24 -22.10 11.09
CA GLY A 736 10.57 -23.18 11.80
C GLY A 736 9.32 -22.75 12.59
N ALA A 737 8.83 -21.52 12.41
CA ALA A 737 7.50 -21.13 12.86
C ALA A 737 6.40 -21.94 12.11
N GLU A 738 5.36 -22.37 12.82
CA GLU A 738 4.26 -23.19 12.28
C GLU A 738 2.89 -22.55 12.52
N TRP A 739 2.01 -22.62 11.53
CA TRP A 739 0.58 -22.28 11.65
C TRP A 739 -0.26 -23.49 11.32
N LEU A 740 -1.28 -23.76 12.12
CA LEU A 740 -2.23 -24.86 11.91
C LEU A 740 -3.59 -24.30 11.50
N TYR A 741 -4.19 -24.92 10.49
CA TYR A 741 -5.49 -24.53 9.94
C TYR A 741 -6.49 -25.66 10.16
N ARG A 742 -7.71 -25.32 10.60
CA ARG A 742 -8.81 -26.28 10.77
C ARG A 742 -10.07 -25.76 10.09
N TYR A 743 -10.91 -26.70 9.67
CA TYR A 743 -12.14 -26.44 8.95
C TYR A 743 -13.31 -27.16 9.62
N ASP A 744 -14.54 -26.68 9.41
CA ASP A 744 -15.77 -27.32 9.90
C ASP A 744 -16.20 -28.51 9.00
N GLU A 745 -17.34 -29.13 9.29
CA GLU A 745 -17.86 -30.27 8.51
C GLU A 745 -18.28 -29.88 7.06
N ARG A 746 -18.43 -28.58 6.77
CA ARG A 746 -18.64 -28.05 5.41
C ARG A 746 -17.31 -27.72 4.73
N GLY A 747 -16.21 -27.74 5.49
CA GLY A 747 -14.86 -27.35 5.09
C GLY A 747 -14.66 -25.84 5.02
N LEU A 748 -15.46 -25.04 5.72
CA LEU A 748 -15.20 -23.61 5.91
C LEU A 748 -14.17 -23.45 7.04
N LEU A 749 -13.30 -22.43 6.97
CA LEU A 749 -12.27 -22.20 7.98
C LEU A 749 -12.90 -22.00 9.37
N SER A 750 -12.45 -22.77 10.36
CA SER A 750 -13.00 -22.79 11.72
C SER A 750 -11.96 -22.43 12.79
N ASN A 751 -10.68 -22.76 12.59
CA ASN A 751 -9.59 -22.31 13.45
C ASN A 751 -8.32 -21.96 12.68
N ILE A 752 -7.56 -21.01 13.24
CA ILE A 752 -6.13 -20.82 13.00
C ILE A 752 -5.44 -20.99 14.37
N THR A 753 -4.25 -21.59 14.39
CA THR A 753 -3.32 -21.59 15.54
C THR A 753 -1.96 -21.04 15.08
N ASP A 754 -1.33 -20.18 15.88
CA ASP A 754 -0.04 -19.53 15.56
C ASP A 754 1.19 -20.27 16.14
N PRO A 755 2.42 -19.82 15.84
CA PRO A 755 3.67 -20.40 16.38
C PRO A 755 3.85 -20.27 17.91
N ALA A 756 3.04 -19.46 18.59
CA ALA A 756 2.98 -19.36 20.04
C ALA A 756 1.91 -20.30 20.66
N GLY A 757 1.15 -21.04 19.84
CA GLY A 757 0.06 -21.93 20.27
C GLY A 757 -1.25 -21.20 20.60
N GLN A 758 -1.30 -19.88 20.40
CA GLN A 758 -2.52 -19.09 20.51
C GLN A 758 -3.47 -19.55 19.39
N THR A 759 -4.77 -19.68 19.68
CA THR A 759 -5.76 -20.26 18.75
C THR A 759 -7.02 -19.42 18.70
N TRP A 760 -7.52 -19.19 17.48
CA TRP A 760 -8.74 -18.43 17.20
C TRP A 760 -9.83 -19.34 16.69
N THR A 761 -11.08 -18.96 16.94
CA THR A 761 -12.26 -19.71 16.49
C THR A 761 -13.17 -18.82 15.68
N GLN A 762 -13.67 -19.38 14.58
CA GLN A 762 -14.65 -18.77 13.69
C GLN A 762 -15.89 -19.67 13.62
N LEU A 763 -17.06 -19.09 13.83
CA LEU A 763 -18.35 -19.75 13.67
C LEU A 763 -19.13 -19.10 12.53
N CYS A 764 -19.55 -19.91 11.57
CA CYS A 764 -20.31 -19.47 10.40
C CYS A 764 -21.76 -19.96 10.45
N ASP A 765 -22.71 -19.08 10.10
CA ASP A 765 -24.15 -19.38 10.05
C ASP A 765 -24.49 -20.44 8.98
N GLU A 766 -25.77 -20.79 8.82
CA GLU A 766 -26.21 -21.79 7.83
C GLU A 766 -25.82 -21.42 6.38
N ARG A 767 -25.64 -20.13 6.07
CA ARG A 767 -25.17 -19.62 4.77
C ARG A 767 -23.63 -19.69 4.63
N GLY A 768 -22.91 -20.05 5.68
CA GLY A 768 -21.44 -20.02 5.70
C GLY A 768 -20.86 -18.62 5.90
N LEU A 769 -21.67 -17.63 6.27
CA LEU A 769 -21.18 -16.29 6.61
C LEU A 769 -20.68 -16.28 8.07
N PRO A 770 -19.54 -15.63 8.36
CA PRO A 770 -18.95 -15.66 9.70
C PRO A 770 -19.78 -14.78 10.63
N VAL A 771 -20.40 -15.36 11.66
CA VAL A 771 -21.28 -14.63 12.59
C VAL A 771 -20.70 -14.48 13.99
N SER A 772 -19.68 -15.26 14.35
CA SER A 772 -18.93 -15.10 15.59
C SER A 772 -17.44 -15.39 15.36
N LEU A 773 -16.60 -14.52 15.91
CA LEU A 773 -15.14 -14.58 15.88
C LEU A 773 -14.64 -14.52 17.33
N VAL A 774 -13.74 -15.42 17.73
CA VAL A 774 -13.31 -15.57 19.12
C VAL A 774 -11.78 -15.66 19.24
N SER A 775 -11.18 -14.88 20.14
CA SER A 775 -9.75 -14.93 20.45
C SER A 775 -9.36 -16.05 21.44
N PRO A 776 -8.06 -16.37 21.57
CA PRO A 776 -7.57 -17.24 22.63
C PRO A 776 -7.90 -16.73 24.05
N GLN A 777 -8.10 -15.42 24.20
CA GLN A 777 -8.52 -14.80 25.48
C GLN A 777 -10.04 -14.86 25.70
N GLY A 778 -10.80 -15.44 24.76
CA GLY A 778 -12.24 -15.62 24.84
C GLY A 778 -13.07 -14.37 24.51
N GLU A 779 -12.48 -13.33 23.91
CA GLU A 779 -13.23 -12.17 23.44
C GLU A 779 -14.04 -12.55 22.19
N GLU A 780 -15.36 -12.40 22.28
CA GLU A 780 -16.25 -12.62 21.14
C GLU A 780 -16.57 -11.30 20.42
N THR A 781 -16.43 -11.34 19.10
CA THR A 781 -17.11 -10.41 18.19
C THR A 781 -18.23 -11.14 17.47
N ARG A 782 -19.39 -10.50 17.33
CA ARG A 782 -20.46 -10.98 16.43
C ARG A 782 -20.61 -10.08 15.22
N LEU A 783 -20.87 -10.69 14.07
CA LEU A 783 -21.12 -10.01 12.80
C LEU A 783 -22.57 -10.28 12.38
N ALA A 784 -23.33 -9.22 12.13
CA ALA A 784 -24.72 -9.28 11.70
C ALA A 784 -24.84 -8.99 10.21
N TYR A 785 -25.72 -9.71 9.52
CA TYR A 785 -25.94 -9.57 8.08
C TYR A 785 -27.42 -9.35 7.77
N THR A 786 -27.67 -8.60 6.70
CA THR A 786 -28.94 -8.59 5.98
C THR A 786 -29.33 -10.01 5.51
N ALA A 787 -30.58 -10.19 5.09
CA ALA A 787 -31.01 -11.46 4.47
C ALA A 787 -30.16 -11.80 3.24
N GLN A 788 -29.79 -10.76 2.47
CA GLN A 788 -28.95 -10.73 1.29
C GLN A 788 -27.45 -10.97 1.59
N GLY A 789 -27.06 -11.22 2.84
CA GLY A 789 -25.67 -11.56 3.18
C GLY A 789 -24.69 -10.37 3.24
N LEU A 790 -25.17 -9.14 3.07
CA LEU A 790 -24.40 -7.91 3.25
C LEU A 790 -24.23 -7.61 4.74
N LEU A 791 -23.04 -7.20 5.17
CA LEU A 791 -22.72 -6.88 6.57
C LEU A 791 -23.57 -5.69 7.05
N SER A 792 -24.49 -5.91 7.98
CA SER A 792 -25.34 -4.87 8.57
C SER A 792 -24.81 -4.33 9.90
N GLY A 793 -23.87 -5.01 10.55
CA GLY A 793 -23.17 -4.47 11.71
C GLY A 793 -22.18 -5.40 12.39
N ILE A 794 -21.36 -4.80 13.25
CA ILE A 794 -20.33 -5.47 14.05
C ILE A 794 -20.62 -5.20 15.52
N PHE A 795 -20.52 -6.22 16.36
CA PHE A 795 -20.87 -6.16 17.78
C PHE A 795 -19.77 -6.77 18.65
N ARG A 796 -19.50 -6.15 19.80
CA ARG A 796 -18.59 -6.63 20.85
C ARG A 796 -19.30 -6.49 22.18
N GLN A 797 -19.45 -7.58 22.93
CA GLN A 797 -20.19 -7.60 24.22
C GLN A 797 -21.58 -6.93 24.12
N ASP A 798 -22.33 -7.24 23.05
CA ASP A 798 -23.63 -6.65 22.67
C ASP A 798 -23.65 -5.16 22.28
N GLU A 799 -22.53 -4.42 22.40
CA GLU A 799 -22.39 -3.06 21.90
C GLU A 799 -22.21 -3.04 20.37
N ARG A 800 -22.98 -2.20 19.65
CA ARG A 800 -22.84 -1.95 18.20
C ARG A 800 -21.56 -1.14 17.95
N ARG A 801 -20.54 -1.78 17.38
CA ARG A 801 -19.25 -1.16 16.98
C ARG A 801 -19.34 -0.47 15.62
N LEU A 802 -20.13 -1.06 14.72
CA LEU A 802 -20.54 -0.56 13.41
C LEU A 802 -21.99 -0.96 13.16
N GLY A 803 -22.75 -0.15 12.42
CA GLY A 803 -23.78 -0.71 11.54
C GLY A 803 -23.83 -0.01 10.18
N ILE A 804 -24.28 -0.76 9.17
CA ILE A 804 -24.41 -0.34 7.77
C ILE A 804 -25.85 -0.54 7.34
N GLU A 805 -26.47 0.50 6.80
CA GLU A 805 -27.79 0.45 6.17
C GLU A 805 -27.65 0.63 4.66
N TYR A 806 -28.51 -0.04 3.89
CA TYR A 806 -28.38 -0.18 2.45
C TYR A 806 -29.63 0.33 1.74
N ASP A 807 -29.44 0.98 0.60
CA ASP A 807 -30.55 1.42 -0.25
C ASP A 807 -31.26 0.24 -0.93
N HIS A 808 -32.32 0.53 -1.67
CA HIS A 808 -33.12 -0.49 -2.37
C HIS A 808 -32.41 -1.15 -3.57
N HIS A 809 -31.14 -0.81 -3.86
CA HIS A 809 -30.25 -1.49 -4.80
C HIS A 809 -29.09 -2.19 -4.07
N ASN A 810 -29.19 -2.40 -2.75
CA ASN A 810 -28.17 -3.02 -1.91
C ASN A 810 -26.85 -2.22 -1.82
N ARG A 811 -26.88 -0.89 -2.04
CA ARG A 811 -25.69 -0.01 -1.95
C ARG A 811 -25.60 0.62 -0.56
N PRO A 812 -24.42 0.76 0.08
CA PRO A 812 -24.30 1.36 1.42
C PRO A 812 -24.80 2.81 1.45
N GLU A 813 -25.94 3.05 2.09
CA GLU A 813 -26.60 4.36 2.17
C GLU A 813 -26.23 5.11 3.44
N THR A 814 -26.29 4.45 4.60
CA THR A 814 -25.93 5.03 5.90
C THR A 814 -24.88 4.17 6.62
N LEU A 815 -23.90 4.83 7.23
CA LEU A 815 -22.85 4.21 8.04
C LEU A 815 -22.85 4.86 9.44
N THR A 816 -23.04 4.06 10.49
CA THR A 816 -23.10 4.54 11.89
C THR A 816 -22.02 3.87 12.75
N ASP A 817 -21.23 4.65 13.48
CA ASP A 817 -20.29 4.11 14.47
C ASP A 817 -20.91 3.83 15.85
N VAL A 818 -20.08 3.32 16.75
CA VAL A 818 -20.37 3.13 18.18
C VAL A 818 -20.85 4.39 18.92
N MET A 819 -20.45 5.59 18.51
CA MET A 819 -20.99 6.84 19.08
C MET A 819 -22.35 7.25 18.50
N GLY A 820 -22.90 6.51 17.53
CA GLY A 820 -24.18 6.83 16.92
C GLY A 820 -24.14 7.93 15.87
N ARG A 821 -22.95 8.29 15.34
CA ARG A 821 -22.81 9.38 14.35
C ARG A 821 -22.89 8.80 12.95
N GLU A 822 -23.59 9.48 12.05
CA GLU A 822 -23.97 8.93 10.73
C GLU A 822 -23.31 9.63 9.54
N HIS A 823 -22.83 8.81 8.60
CA HIS A 823 -22.43 9.25 7.26
C HIS A 823 -23.42 8.73 6.23
N HIS A 824 -23.87 9.58 5.31
CA HIS A 824 -24.83 9.20 4.27
C HIS A 824 -24.24 9.36 2.86
N THR A 825 -24.52 8.40 1.96
CA THR A 825 -24.10 8.43 0.55
C THR A 825 -25.29 8.30 -0.39
N GLU A 826 -25.49 9.30 -1.25
CA GLU A 826 -26.51 9.34 -2.30
C GLU A 826 -25.88 8.89 -3.63
N TYR A 827 -26.53 7.99 -4.38
CA TYR A 827 -26.00 7.41 -5.63
C TYR A 827 -26.85 7.77 -6.86
N SER A 828 -26.19 7.78 -8.02
CA SER A 828 -26.81 7.83 -9.35
C SER A 828 -27.51 6.51 -9.74
N GLY A 829 -28.26 6.52 -10.84
CA GLY A 829 -28.80 5.30 -11.47
C GLY A 829 -27.74 4.33 -12.04
N HIS A 830 -26.47 4.74 -12.10
CA HIS A 830 -25.35 3.92 -12.60
C HIS A 830 -24.42 3.44 -11.46
N ASP A 831 -24.90 3.48 -10.22
CA ASP A 831 -24.22 3.04 -8.99
C ASP A 831 -22.94 3.82 -8.64
N LEU A 832 -22.79 5.03 -9.19
CA LEU A 832 -21.75 5.98 -8.80
C LEU A 832 -22.27 6.90 -7.69
N PRO A 833 -21.51 7.12 -6.60
CA PRO A 833 -21.89 8.08 -5.55
C PRO A 833 -21.88 9.50 -6.12
N VAL A 834 -22.95 10.27 -5.92
CA VAL A 834 -23.09 11.65 -6.42
C VAL A 834 -23.04 12.69 -5.32
N LYS A 835 -23.29 12.30 -4.07
CA LYS A 835 -23.19 13.18 -2.91
C LYS A 835 -22.90 12.36 -1.65
N MET A 836 -22.06 12.90 -0.77
CA MET A 836 -21.76 12.30 0.53
C MET A 836 -21.95 13.37 1.62
N ARG A 837 -22.37 12.96 2.80
CA ARG A 837 -22.62 13.82 3.96
C ARG A 837 -22.00 13.22 5.22
N GLY A 838 -21.43 14.05 6.06
CA GLY A 838 -20.92 13.68 7.40
C GLY A 838 -21.84 14.18 8.51
N PRO A 839 -21.65 13.69 9.75
CA PRO A 839 -22.61 13.85 10.83
C PRO A 839 -22.77 15.29 11.36
N GLY A 840 -21.79 16.18 11.15
CA GLY A 840 -21.91 17.61 11.48
C GLY A 840 -22.55 18.46 10.36
N GLY A 841 -23.15 17.84 9.34
CA GLY A 841 -23.80 18.52 8.21
C GLY A 841 -22.88 18.86 7.03
N GLN A 842 -21.56 18.71 7.18
CA GLN A 842 -20.59 18.84 6.10
C GLN A 842 -20.92 17.90 4.92
N SER A 843 -20.67 18.33 3.67
CA SER A 843 -21.01 17.52 2.48
C SER A 843 -20.15 17.83 1.25
N VAL A 844 -20.10 16.86 0.33
CA VAL A 844 -19.45 16.94 -0.98
C VAL A 844 -20.37 16.43 -2.08
N ARG A 845 -20.24 16.97 -3.29
CA ARG A 845 -20.88 16.45 -4.52
C ARG A 845 -19.83 15.96 -5.50
N LEU A 846 -20.16 14.91 -6.23
CA LEU A 846 -19.28 14.21 -7.18
C LEU A 846 -19.93 14.20 -8.56
N GLN A 847 -19.22 14.72 -9.57
CA GLN A 847 -19.67 14.79 -10.96
C GLN A 847 -18.91 13.76 -11.81
N TRP A 848 -19.61 13.02 -12.65
CA TRP A 848 -19.05 11.91 -13.43
C TRP A 848 -19.16 12.18 -14.93
N GLN A 849 -18.06 11.98 -15.65
CA GLN A 849 -18.06 11.98 -17.11
C GLN A 849 -18.40 10.59 -17.67
N GLN A 850 -18.41 10.49 -19.00
CA GLN A 850 -18.53 9.20 -19.69
C GLN A 850 -17.46 8.21 -19.20
N HIS A 851 -17.76 6.91 -19.23
CA HIS A 851 -16.88 5.84 -18.76
C HIS A 851 -16.61 5.84 -17.24
N HIS A 852 -17.52 6.41 -16.43
CA HIS A 852 -17.50 6.35 -14.96
C HIS A 852 -16.25 6.98 -14.30
N LYS A 853 -15.54 7.87 -15.01
CA LYS A 853 -14.44 8.65 -14.41
C LYS A 853 -14.99 9.91 -13.72
N LEU A 854 -14.42 10.28 -12.58
CA LEU A 854 -14.74 11.53 -11.89
C LEU A 854 -14.40 12.70 -12.84
N SER A 855 -15.15 13.79 -12.79
CA SER A 855 -14.95 14.95 -13.68
C SER A 855 -14.94 16.29 -12.93
N GLY A 856 -15.57 16.32 -11.76
CA GLY A 856 -15.47 17.44 -10.83
C GLY A 856 -15.94 17.08 -9.44
N LEU A 857 -15.49 17.86 -8.46
CA LEU A 857 -15.77 17.66 -7.04
C LEU A 857 -16.04 19.01 -6.36
N GLU A 858 -17.13 19.11 -5.61
CA GLU A 858 -17.60 20.34 -4.97
C GLU A 858 -17.84 20.06 -3.48
N ARG A 859 -17.00 20.57 -2.58
CA ARG A 859 -17.27 20.52 -1.13
C ARG A 859 -18.07 21.76 -0.69
N ALA A 860 -18.75 21.67 0.44
CA ALA A 860 -19.32 22.85 1.07
C ALA A 860 -18.24 23.89 1.36
N GLU A 861 -18.51 25.16 1.04
CA GLU A 861 -17.66 26.33 1.32
C GLU A 861 -16.26 26.36 0.67
N THR A 862 -15.90 25.39 -0.20
CA THR A 862 -14.66 25.42 -1.01
C THR A 862 -14.93 25.79 -2.47
N GLY A 863 -13.87 26.09 -3.21
CA GLY A 863 -13.90 26.04 -4.68
C GLY A 863 -14.14 24.62 -5.22
N ALA A 864 -14.42 24.51 -6.51
CA ALA A 864 -14.72 23.25 -7.18
C ALA A 864 -13.50 22.72 -7.95
N GLU A 865 -13.13 21.47 -7.70
CA GLU A 865 -12.05 20.77 -8.40
C GLU A 865 -12.55 20.17 -9.72
N GLY A 866 -11.66 20.04 -10.71
CA GLY A 866 -11.93 19.47 -12.03
C GLY A 866 -10.92 18.40 -12.44
N PHE A 867 -11.38 17.39 -13.18
CA PHE A 867 -10.55 16.27 -13.63
C PHE A 867 -10.82 15.96 -15.11
N ARG A 868 -9.77 15.67 -15.87
CA ARG A 868 -9.85 15.46 -17.32
C ARG A 868 -8.97 14.28 -17.74
N TYR A 869 -9.54 13.37 -18.53
CA TYR A 869 -8.92 12.08 -18.87
C TYR A 869 -8.82 11.87 -20.38
N ASP A 870 -7.97 10.93 -20.77
CA ASP A 870 -7.97 10.34 -22.12
C ASP A 870 -9.05 9.23 -22.27
N ARG A 871 -8.99 8.49 -23.39
CA ARG A 871 -9.89 7.36 -23.67
C ARG A 871 -9.54 6.09 -22.88
N HIS A 872 -8.36 6.03 -22.27
CA HIS A 872 -7.83 4.88 -21.52
C HIS A 872 -8.01 5.06 -20.00
N GLY A 873 -8.41 6.25 -19.55
CA GLY A 873 -8.64 6.58 -18.14
C GLY A 873 -7.43 7.19 -17.44
N ASN A 874 -6.42 7.66 -18.18
CA ASN A 874 -5.25 8.34 -17.64
C ASN A 874 -5.56 9.83 -17.40
N LEU A 875 -5.01 10.43 -16.34
CA LEU A 875 -5.35 11.79 -15.88
C LEU A 875 -4.57 12.86 -16.65
N LEU A 876 -5.10 13.29 -17.80
CA LEU A 876 -4.46 14.33 -18.62
C LEU A 876 -4.38 15.70 -17.94
N ALA A 877 -5.36 16.05 -17.10
CA ALA A 877 -5.33 17.28 -16.33
C ALA A 877 -6.12 17.21 -15.02
N TYR A 878 -5.59 17.86 -14.00
CA TYR A 878 -6.27 18.19 -12.74
C TYR A 878 -6.41 19.71 -12.65
N THR A 879 -7.47 20.17 -11.99
CA THR A 879 -7.70 21.57 -11.66
C THR A 879 -8.13 21.66 -10.21
N ASP A 880 -7.35 22.36 -9.38
CA ASP A 880 -7.66 22.50 -7.96
C ASP A 880 -8.83 23.47 -7.70
N GLY A 881 -9.24 23.61 -6.44
CA GLY A 881 -10.33 24.51 -6.04
C GLY A 881 -10.06 26.00 -6.30
N ASN A 882 -8.79 26.39 -6.54
CA ASN A 882 -8.38 27.76 -6.88
C ASN A 882 -8.26 27.98 -8.40
N GLY A 883 -8.44 26.93 -9.20
CA GLY A 883 -8.34 26.98 -10.66
C GLY A 883 -6.93 26.75 -11.20
N VAL A 884 -5.96 26.33 -10.37
CA VAL A 884 -4.61 26.00 -10.80
C VAL A 884 -4.64 24.66 -11.54
N VAL A 885 -4.06 24.62 -12.75
CA VAL A 885 -4.12 23.46 -13.64
C VAL A 885 -2.80 22.72 -13.65
N TRP A 886 -2.85 21.42 -13.36
CA TRP A 886 -1.73 20.49 -13.47
C TRP A 886 -1.99 19.56 -14.66
N THR A 887 -0.97 19.18 -15.43
CA THR A 887 -1.14 18.30 -16.60
C THR A 887 -0.15 17.15 -16.62
N MET A 888 -0.56 16.00 -17.16
CA MET A 888 0.27 14.80 -17.32
C MET A 888 0.25 14.33 -18.78
N GLU A 889 1.43 13.95 -19.28
CA GLU A 889 1.64 13.33 -20.59
C GLU A 889 1.96 11.85 -20.39
N TYR A 890 1.32 10.97 -21.17
CA TYR A 890 1.50 9.51 -21.07
C TYR A 890 2.06 8.93 -22.38
N GLY A 891 2.97 7.96 -22.24
CA GLY A 891 3.52 7.15 -23.32
C GLY A 891 2.79 5.81 -23.48
N PRO A 892 3.39 4.84 -24.20
CA PRO A 892 2.88 3.47 -24.29
C PRO A 892 2.74 2.82 -22.90
N PHE A 893 1.79 1.88 -22.78
CA PHE A 893 1.50 1.14 -21.54
C PHE A 893 1.06 2.02 -20.35
N ASP A 894 0.42 3.16 -20.64
CA ASP A 894 -0.12 4.11 -19.65
C ASP A 894 0.95 4.73 -18.72
N LEU A 895 2.21 4.78 -19.17
CA LEU A 895 3.35 5.31 -18.39
C LEU A 895 3.41 6.84 -18.45
N PRO A 896 3.40 7.58 -17.33
CA PRO A 896 3.59 9.03 -17.36
C PRO A 896 5.01 9.41 -17.81
N VAL A 897 5.14 10.12 -18.93
CA VAL A 897 6.44 10.51 -19.54
C VAL A 897 6.84 11.96 -19.27
N ALA A 898 5.88 12.81 -18.89
CA ALA A 898 6.12 14.13 -18.31
C ALA A 898 4.93 14.65 -17.50
N GLN A 899 5.21 15.47 -16.49
CA GLN A 899 4.23 16.25 -15.73
C GLN A 899 4.53 17.74 -15.92
N THR A 900 3.52 18.59 -15.89
CA THR A 900 3.69 20.04 -15.74
C THR A 900 2.85 20.54 -14.57
N ASP A 901 3.47 21.34 -13.70
CA ASP A 901 2.85 21.90 -12.50
C ASP A 901 1.97 23.13 -12.79
N GLY A 902 1.47 23.77 -11.73
CA GLY A 902 0.68 25.00 -11.81
C GLY A 902 1.44 26.26 -12.24
N GLU A 903 2.78 26.26 -12.16
CA GLU A 903 3.64 27.40 -12.49
C GLU A 903 4.28 27.30 -13.90
N GLY A 904 4.27 26.09 -14.49
CA GLY A 904 4.82 25.77 -15.82
C GLY A 904 6.10 24.94 -15.80
N HIS A 905 6.53 24.47 -14.63
CA HIS A 905 7.67 23.58 -14.44
C HIS A 905 7.38 22.19 -15.01
N ARG A 906 8.19 21.73 -15.97
CA ARG A 906 7.99 20.44 -16.66
C ARG A 906 8.99 19.37 -16.23
N TRP A 907 8.49 18.44 -15.43
CA TRP A 907 9.16 17.22 -14.99
C TRP A 907 9.09 16.15 -16.09
N GLN A 908 10.11 15.31 -16.25
CA GLN A 908 10.12 14.22 -17.25
C GLN A 908 10.68 12.90 -16.72
N TYR A 909 10.27 11.82 -17.36
CA TYR A 909 10.49 10.45 -16.87
C TYR A 909 10.93 9.50 -17.98
N ARG A 910 11.77 8.50 -17.65
CA ARG A 910 12.19 7.41 -18.55
C ARG A 910 12.10 6.07 -17.83
N TYR A 911 11.76 5.02 -18.56
CA TYR A 911 11.54 3.69 -18.00
C TYR A 911 12.43 2.64 -18.65
N ASP A 912 12.81 1.66 -17.83
CA ASP A 912 13.32 0.38 -18.29
C ASP A 912 12.30 -0.31 -19.22
N LYS A 913 12.78 -0.91 -20.31
CA LYS A 913 11.88 -1.46 -21.34
C LYS A 913 11.40 -2.88 -21.05
N ASP A 914 12.05 -3.59 -20.15
CA ASP A 914 11.69 -4.96 -19.78
C ASP A 914 10.88 -4.98 -18.47
N THR A 915 11.18 -4.09 -17.52
CA THR A 915 10.53 -4.08 -16.20
C THR A 915 9.53 -2.95 -15.95
N LEU A 916 9.48 -1.92 -16.81
CA LEU A 916 8.76 -0.65 -16.57
C LEU A 916 9.13 0.07 -15.27
N GLN A 917 10.29 -0.24 -14.67
CA GLN A 917 10.82 0.54 -13.57
C GLN A 917 11.37 1.87 -14.09
N LEU A 918 11.19 2.94 -13.32
CA LEU A 918 11.79 4.23 -13.61
C LEU A 918 13.33 4.11 -13.61
N THR A 919 13.99 4.71 -14.61
CA THR A 919 15.45 4.65 -14.80
C THR A 919 16.12 6.01 -14.92
N GLU A 920 15.43 7.02 -15.41
CA GLU A 920 15.89 8.41 -15.41
C GLU A 920 14.72 9.35 -15.11
N VAL A 921 15.01 10.38 -14.33
CA VAL A 921 14.11 11.47 -14.02
C VAL A 921 14.79 12.81 -14.26
N ILE A 922 14.08 13.78 -14.84
CA ILE A 922 14.63 15.01 -15.42
C ILE A 922 13.85 16.23 -14.91
N ASN A 923 14.55 17.23 -14.37
CA ASN A 923 13.96 18.42 -13.75
C ASN A 923 13.71 19.56 -14.75
N PRO A 924 12.97 20.62 -14.37
CA PRO A 924 12.75 21.81 -15.22
C PRO A 924 14.04 22.48 -15.69
N GLN A 925 15.15 22.27 -14.97
CA GLN A 925 16.48 22.79 -15.26
C GLN A 925 17.26 21.93 -16.28
N GLY A 926 16.78 20.71 -16.59
CA GLY A 926 17.36 19.79 -17.57
C GLY A 926 18.51 18.92 -17.07
N GLU A 927 18.67 18.80 -15.75
CA GLU A 927 19.55 17.85 -15.07
C GLU A 927 18.88 16.46 -15.00
N SER A 928 19.56 15.42 -14.48
CA SER A 928 18.99 14.06 -14.32
C SER A 928 19.33 13.41 -12.97
N TYR A 929 18.42 12.59 -12.44
CA TYR A 929 18.66 11.55 -11.43
C TYR A 929 18.45 10.17 -12.06
N LEU A 930 19.37 9.24 -11.82
CA LEU A 930 19.46 7.97 -12.56
C LEU A 930 19.43 6.75 -11.65
N TYR A 931 18.72 5.70 -12.08
CA TYR A 931 18.67 4.39 -11.42
C TYR A 931 19.33 3.34 -12.33
N VAL A 932 20.49 2.82 -11.91
CA VAL A 932 21.23 1.79 -12.64
C VAL A 932 20.77 0.41 -12.21
N LEU A 933 19.86 -0.19 -12.98
CA LEU A 933 19.30 -1.52 -12.70
C LEU A 933 20.24 -2.66 -13.12
N ASP A 934 20.24 -3.76 -12.36
CA ASP A 934 20.82 -5.02 -12.81
C ASP A 934 19.87 -5.85 -13.70
N ASN A 935 20.40 -6.98 -14.15
CA ASN A 935 19.71 -8.02 -14.93
C ASN A 935 18.58 -8.75 -14.18
N CYS A 936 18.28 -8.37 -12.93
CA CYS A 936 17.13 -8.85 -12.16
C CYS A 936 16.16 -7.71 -11.78
N GLY A 937 16.38 -6.49 -12.29
CA GLY A 937 15.55 -5.31 -11.98
C GLY A 937 15.83 -4.69 -10.60
N ARG A 938 16.99 -4.94 -10.00
CA ARG A 938 17.38 -4.36 -8.70
C ARG A 938 18.27 -3.13 -8.92
N VAL A 939 18.04 -2.05 -8.18
CA VAL A 939 18.82 -0.80 -8.28
C VAL A 939 20.24 -1.04 -7.72
N THR A 940 21.26 -1.02 -8.56
CA THR A 940 22.66 -1.21 -8.15
C THR A 940 23.41 0.08 -7.90
N GLU A 941 23.08 1.15 -8.62
CA GLU A 941 23.52 2.52 -8.32
C GLU A 941 22.36 3.50 -8.43
N GLU A 942 22.39 4.56 -7.62
CA GLU A 942 21.60 5.78 -7.81
C GLU A 942 22.56 6.95 -8.00
N HIS A 943 22.30 7.81 -8.99
CA HIS A 943 23.09 9.01 -9.26
C HIS A 943 22.18 10.22 -9.07
N ASP A 944 22.52 11.13 -8.16
CA ASP A 944 21.70 12.32 -7.90
C ASP A 944 22.01 13.52 -8.81
N TRP A 945 21.22 14.59 -8.63
CA TRP A 945 21.33 15.88 -9.34
C TRP A 945 22.72 16.53 -9.28
N GLY A 946 23.47 16.30 -8.20
CA GLY A 946 24.86 16.74 -8.04
C GLY A 946 25.90 15.73 -8.55
N GLY A 947 25.48 14.58 -9.09
CA GLY A 947 26.33 13.46 -9.48
C GLY A 947 26.84 12.63 -8.31
N VAL A 948 26.19 12.69 -7.14
CA VAL A 948 26.54 11.84 -5.98
C VAL A 948 26.03 10.43 -6.24
N VAL A 949 26.92 9.44 -6.17
CA VAL A 949 26.59 8.03 -6.47
C VAL A 949 26.43 7.20 -5.21
N TRP A 950 25.22 6.69 -4.97
CA TRP A 950 24.94 5.63 -4.02
C TRP A 950 25.07 4.27 -4.70
N ARG A 951 25.45 3.22 -3.96
CA ARG A 951 25.58 1.86 -4.50
C ARG A 951 24.97 0.81 -3.58
N TYR A 952 24.43 -0.25 -4.17
CA TYR A 952 23.74 -1.32 -3.45
C TYR A 952 24.31 -2.69 -3.81
N ARG A 953 24.15 -3.64 -2.89
CA ARG A 953 24.45 -5.06 -3.10
C ARG A 953 23.33 -5.90 -2.51
N TYR A 954 23.07 -7.03 -3.15
CA TYR A 954 21.97 -7.94 -2.83
C TYR A 954 22.49 -9.34 -2.53
N ASP A 955 21.73 -10.12 -1.76
CA ASP A 955 21.89 -11.58 -1.72
C ASP A 955 21.21 -12.25 -2.92
N ALA A 956 21.31 -13.59 -2.99
CA ALA A 956 20.71 -14.37 -4.07
C ALA A 956 19.17 -14.33 -4.09
N ASP A 957 18.52 -13.89 -3.01
CA ASP A 957 17.06 -13.73 -2.92
C ASP A 957 16.61 -12.29 -3.22
N GLY A 958 17.54 -11.40 -3.58
CA GLY A 958 17.26 -9.98 -3.87
C GLY A 958 17.13 -9.09 -2.64
N LEU A 959 17.53 -9.55 -1.46
CA LEU A 959 17.53 -8.74 -0.24
C LEU A 959 18.79 -7.87 -0.18
N CYS A 960 18.66 -6.57 0.06
CA CYS A 960 19.81 -5.67 0.20
C CYS A 960 20.70 -6.11 1.38
N THR A 961 21.99 -6.33 1.10
CA THR A 961 23.05 -6.73 2.04
C THR A 961 24.08 -5.62 2.30
N ALA A 962 24.22 -4.66 1.38
CA ALA A 962 25.05 -3.48 1.60
C ALA A 962 24.53 -2.24 0.85
N ARG A 963 24.66 -1.07 1.48
CA ARG A 963 24.50 0.26 0.87
C ARG A 963 25.80 1.04 1.05
N VAL A 964 26.27 1.72 0.02
CA VAL A 964 27.44 2.61 0.05
C VAL A 964 26.98 4.02 -0.33
N ASN A 965 27.37 5.03 0.45
CA ASN A 965 27.02 6.42 0.18
C ASN A 965 28.09 7.16 -0.65
N GLY A 966 27.83 8.43 -0.98
CA GLY A 966 28.76 9.30 -1.70
C GLY A 966 30.08 9.63 -0.98
N LEU A 967 30.24 9.23 0.29
CA LEU A 967 31.47 9.36 1.08
C LEU A 967 32.26 8.03 1.14
N GLU A 968 31.85 7.02 0.37
CA GLU A 968 32.33 5.63 0.39
C GLU A 968 32.05 4.86 1.71
N GLU A 969 31.24 5.44 2.60
CA GLU A 969 30.83 4.80 3.85
C GLU A 969 29.85 3.65 3.55
N THR A 970 30.12 2.48 4.12
CA THR A 970 29.37 1.25 3.85
C THR A 970 28.49 0.88 5.05
N ILE A 971 27.19 0.78 4.81
CA ILE A 971 26.21 0.16 5.71
C ILE A 971 26.01 -1.30 5.26
N LEU A 972 26.06 -2.25 6.18
CA LEU A 972 25.82 -3.67 5.93
C LEU A 972 24.53 -4.13 6.64
N TYR A 973 23.81 -5.06 6.03
CA TYR A 973 22.57 -5.62 6.55
C TYR A 973 22.67 -7.15 6.60
N SER A 974 22.38 -7.75 7.76
CA SER A 974 22.20 -9.21 7.90
C SER A 974 20.78 -9.55 8.33
N ARG A 975 20.28 -10.70 7.88
CA ARG A 975 18.90 -11.16 8.12
C ARG A 975 18.88 -12.55 8.74
N ASP A 976 17.79 -12.87 9.43
CA ASP A 976 17.58 -14.19 10.03
C ASP A 976 17.01 -15.21 9.01
N ALA A 977 16.72 -16.42 9.47
CA ALA A 977 16.18 -17.49 8.64
C ALA A 977 14.76 -17.21 8.09
N ALA A 978 14.02 -16.23 8.63
CA ALA A 978 12.76 -15.75 8.08
C ALA A 978 12.93 -14.53 7.15
N GLY A 979 14.15 -14.01 6.99
CA GLY A 979 14.44 -12.80 6.22
C GLY A 979 14.22 -11.49 6.99
N ARG A 980 13.86 -11.54 8.29
CA ARG A 980 13.74 -10.35 9.14
C ARG A 980 15.11 -9.71 9.34
N LEU A 981 15.18 -8.39 9.47
CA LEU A 981 16.43 -7.67 9.72
C LEU A 981 16.98 -8.08 11.10
N ALA A 982 18.14 -8.74 11.14
CA ALA A 982 18.76 -9.21 12.38
C ALA A 982 19.92 -8.31 12.82
N GLU A 983 20.58 -7.64 11.88
CA GLU A 983 21.76 -6.82 12.15
C GLU A 983 21.93 -5.72 11.11
N VAL A 984 22.33 -4.54 11.57
CA VAL A 984 22.85 -3.44 10.74
C VAL A 984 24.25 -3.08 11.26
N ILE A 985 25.22 -2.94 10.36
CA ILE A 985 26.55 -2.41 10.69
C ILE A 985 26.72 -1.10 9.93
N THR A 986 27.09 -0.05 10.65
CA THR A 986 27.33 1.33 10.20
C THR A 986 28.77 1.74 10.56
N PRO A 987 29.30 2.87 10.05
CA PRO A 987 30.55 3.45 10.55
C PRO A 987 30.53 3.70 12.07
N GLU A 988 29.37 4.04 12.63
CA GLU A 988 29.11 4.27 14.06
C GLU A 988 29.09 2.96 14.87
N GLY A 989 28.96 1.82 14.19
CA GLY A 989 29.05 0.48 14.74
C GLY A 989 27.83 -0.39 14.45
N LYS A 990 27.62 -1.40 15.30
CA LYS A 990 26.70 -2.52 15.05
C LYS A 990 25.43 -2.43 15.90
N THR A 991 24.28 -2.47 15.24
CA THR A 991 22.95 -2.60 15.86
C THR A 991 22.40 -4.01 15.59
N GLN A 992 21.87 -4.69 16.60
CA GLN A 992 21.24 -6.01 16.46
C GLN A 992 19.76 -5.99 16.88
N TYR A 993 18.97 -6.86 16.25
CA TYR A 993 17.52 -6.97 16.43
C TYR A 993 17.17 -8.42 16.80
N ALA A 994 16.27 -8.61 17.76
CA ALA A 994 15.84 -9.93 18.22
C ALA A 994 14.31 -10.04 18.20
N TYR A 995 13.78 -11.18 17.73
CA TYR A 995 12.34 -11.43 17.57
C TYR A 995 11.87 -12.63 18.39
N ASP A 996 10.58 -12.68 18.71
CA ASP A 996 9.93 -13.90 19.20
C ASP A 996 9.43 -14.80 18.04
N LYS A 997 8.86 -15.95 18.39
CA LYS A 997 8.32 -16.91 17.41
C LYS A 997 7.14 -16.39 16.59
N SER A 998 6.45 -15.36 17.05
CA SER A 998 5.37 -14.69 16.32
C SER A 998 5.91 -13.54 15.45
N GLY A 999 7.24 -13.35 15.40
CA GLY A 999 7.93 -12.36 14.55
C GLY A 999 7.90 -10.93 15.09
N ARG A 1000 7.41 -10.75 16.32
CA ARG A 1000 7.40 -9.45 17.00
C ARG A 1000 8.80 -9.16 17.50
N LEU A 1001 9.30 -7.92 17.38
CA LEU A 1001 10.58 -7.56 17.98
C LEU A 1001 10.50 -7.80 19.50
N THR A 1002 11.62 -8.09 20.15
CA THR A 1002 11.77 -8.23 21.61
C THR A 1002 12.92 -7.40 22.17
N GLY A 1003 13.86 -6.95 21.31
CA GLY A 1003 14.85 -5.94 21.68
C GLY A 1003 15.77 -5.50 20.54
N ILE A 1004 16.31 -4.29 20.73
CA ILE A 1004 17.30 -3.63 19.87
C ILE A 1004 18.56 -3.41 20.72
N PHE A 1005 19.72 -3.82 20.21
CA PHE A 1005 21.01 -3.70 20.89
C PHE A 1005 21.88 -2.72 20.09
N SER A 1006 22.10 -1.52 20.62
CA SER A 1006 22.78 -0.41 19.93
C SER A 1006 24.30 -0.43 20.11
N PRO A 1007 25.08 0.25 19.24
CA PRO A 1007 26.55 0.19 19.24
C PRO A 1007 27.21 0.74 20.51
N ASP A 1008 26.53 1.65 21.20
CA ASP A 1008 26.93 2.28 22.46
C ASP A 1008 26.79 1.35 23.69
N GLY A 1009 26.20 0.17 23.51
CA GLY A 1009 25.86 -0.77 24.58
C GLY A 1009 24.48 -0.53 25.21
N THR A 1010 23.72 0.46 24.74
CA THR A 1010 22.30 0.61 25.12
C THR A 1010 21.50 -0.54 24.52
N SER A 1011 20.71 -1.23 25.34
CA SER A 1011 19.67 -2.12 24.82
C SER A 1011 18.29 -1.55 25.13
N GLN A 1012 17.45 -1.56 24.12
CA GLN A 1012 15.99 -1.51 24.25
C GLN A 1012 15.47 -2.94 24.26
N ARG A 1013 14.50 -3.23 25.12
CA ARG A 1013 13.81 -4.53 25.20
C ARG A 1013 12.35 -4.30 25.51
N THR A 1014 11.47 -5.19 25.08
CA THR A 1014 10.06 -5.06 25.40
C THR A 1014 9.37 -6.42 25.58
N GLY A 1015 8.42 -6.46 26.51
CA GLY A 1015 7.43 -7.52 26.62
C GLY A 1015 6.10 -7.15 25.96
N TYR A 1016 5.35 -8.18 25.55
CA TYR A 1016 3.95 -8.09 25.18
C TYR A 1016 3.08 -8.85 26.19
N ASP A 1017 1.82 -8.47 26.31
CA ASP A 1017 0.81 -9.29 26.98
C ASP A 1017 0.29 -10.42 26.06
N GLU A 1018 -0.61 -11.24 26.59
CA GLU A 1018 -1.21 -12.37 25.87
C GLU A 1018 -2.07 -11.94 24.67
N ARG A 1019 -2.52 -10.67 24.62
CA ARG A 1019 -3.21 -10.05 23.48
C ARG A 1019 -2.23 -9.43 22.46
N GLY A 1020 -0.92 -9.54 22.68
CA GLY A 1020 0.10 -8.95 21.82
C GLY A 1020 0.28 -7.44 21.97
N ARG A 1021 -0.29 -6.82 23.01
CA ARG A 1021 -0.10 -5.39 23.31
C ARG A 1021 1.20 -5.20 24.09
N VAL A 1022 1.96 -4.15 23.79
CA VAL A 1022 3.17 -3.77 24.54
C VAL A 1022 2.83 -3.60 26.02
N ASN A 1023 3.49 -4.35 26.91
CA ASN A 1023 3.22 -4.30 28.36
C ASN A 1023 4.39 -3.75 29.20
N VAL A 1024 5.64 -3.85 28.74
CA VAL A 1024 6.79 -3.19 29.38
C VAL A 1024 7.92 -2.92 28.40
N THR A 1025 8.28 -1.66 28.18
CA THR A 1025 9.46 -1.27 27.37
C THR A 1025 10.58 -0.80 28.28
N THR A 1026 11.76 -1.40 28.14
CA THR A 1026 12.98 -1.16 28.92
C THR A 1026 14.05 -0.53 28.04
N GLN A 1027 14.67 0.55 28.48
CA GLN A 1027 15.81 1.18 27.82
C GLN A 1027 16.94 1.38 28.85
N GLY A 1028 18.03 0.64 28.69
CA GLY A 1028 19.10 0.60 29.68
C GLY A 1028 18.58 0.13 31.05
N ARG A 1029 18.66 1.00 32.07
CA ARG A 1029 18.17 0.72 33.44
C ARG A 1029 16.74 1.19 33.73
N ARG A 1030 16.09 1.91 32.81
CA ARG A 1030 14.73 2.43 32.98
C ARG A 1030 13.75 1.51 32.28
N ALA A 1031 12.55 1.36 32.84
CA ALA A 1031 11.45 0.67 32.19
C ALA A 1031 10.17 1.49 32.32
N ILE A 1032 9.28 1.29 31.36
CA ILE A 1032 7.98 1.92 31.26
C ILE A 1032 6.97 0.80 31.08
N GLU A 1033 6.12 0.62 32.07
CA GLU A 1033 5.07 -0.39 32.06
C GLU A 1033 3.77 0.19 31.52
N TYR A 1034 3.02 -0.65 30.83
CA TYR A 1034 1.72 -0.37 30.26
C TYR A 1034 0.70 -1.36 30.82
N HIS A 1035 -0.22 -0.85 31.63
CA HIS A 1035 -1.34 -1.61 32.16
C HIS A 1035 -2.62 -1.19 31.43
N TYR A 1036 -3.45 -2.17 31.07
CA TYR A 1036 -4.71 -1.98 30.35
C TYR A 1036 -5.85 -2.56 31.19
N PRO A 1037 -6.45 -1.80 32.12
CA PRO A 1037 -7.51 -2.29 33.01
C PRO A 1037 -8.77 -2.75 32.24
N ASP A 1038 -9.01 -2.10 31.11
CA ASP A 1038 -10.17 -2.27 30.22
C ASP A 1038 -9.77 -1.86 28.79
N GLU A 1039 -10.73 -1.83 27.86
CA GLU A 1039 -10.51 -1.52 26.44
C GLU A 1039 -10.37 -0.01 26.15
N HIS A 1040 -10.66 0.85 27.14
CA HIS A 1040 -10.73 2.32 26.99
C HIS A 1040 -9.78 3.06 27.93
N THR A 1041 -8.95 2.34 28.69
CA THR A 1041 -8.00 2.88 29.65
C THR A 1041 -6.60 2.32 29.42
N VAL A 1042 -5.61 3.20 29.24
CA VAL A 1042 -4.18 2.85 29.20
C VAL A 1042 -3.48 3.56 30.34
N ILE A 1043 -2.87 2.82 31.26
CA ILE A 1043 -2.04 3.35 32.34
C ILE A 1043 -0.57 3.13 31.97
N ARG A 1044 0.17 4.22 31.78
CA ARG A 1044 1.62 4.21 31.57
C ARG A 1044 2.33 4.58 32.87
N CYS A 1045 3.20 3.70 33.36
CA CYS A 1045 3.99 3.88 34.57
C CYS A 1045 5.48 3.93 34.23
N ILE A 1046 6.15 5.06 34.44
CA ILE A 1046 7.61 5.15 34.36
C ILE A 1046 8.19 4.66 35.69
N LEU A 1047 8.96 3.58 35.64
CA LEU A 1047 9.61 3.01 36.82
C LEU A 1047 10.97 3.64 37.12
N PRO A 1048 11.41 3.65 38.39
CA PRO A 1048 12.77 4.06 38.76
C PRO A 1048 13.85 3.16 38.13
N PRO A 1049 15.12 3.59 38.18
CA PRO A 1049 16.25 2.74 37.83
C PRO A 1049 16.21 1.40 38.57
N GLU A 1050 16.65 0.34 37.90
CA GLU A 1050 16.73 -1.02 38.46
C GLU A 1050 17.38 -1.07 39.85
N ASP A 1051 18.47 -0.30 40.08
CA ASP A 1051 19.21 -0.23 41.35
C ASP A 1051 18.54 0.62 42.46
N GLU A 1052 17.33 1.13 42.21
CA GLU A 1052 16.48 1.81 43.19
C GLU A 1052 15.13 1.09 43.42
N ARG A 1053 14.67 0.24 42.49
CA ARG A 1053 13.41 -0.55 42.62
C ARG A 1053 13.41 -1.44 43.87
N ASP A 1054 14.51 -2.12 44.16
CA ASP A 1054 14.64 -2.98 45.35
C ASP A 1054 14.48 -2.23 46.68
N ARG A 1055 14.61 -0.89 46.68
CA ARG A 1055 14.40 -0.03 47.86
C ARG A 1055 13.00 0.58 47.91
N HIS A 1056 12.39 0.80 46.74
CA HIS A 1056 11.10 1.48 46.57
C HIS A 1056 10.20 0.71 45.58
N PRO A 1057 9.80 -0.54 45.88
CA PRO A 1057 9.13 -1.43 44.91
C PRO A 1057 7.75 -0.94 44.49
N ASP A 1058 7.09 -0.14 45.32
CA ASP A 1058 5.75 0.43 45.06
C ASP A 1058 5.80 1.85 44.44
N GLU A 1059 6.98 2.45 44.23
CA GLU A 1059 7.10 3.82 43.71
C GLU A 1059 7.28 3.86 42.18
N SER A 1060 6.21 4.19 41.46
CA SER A 1060 6.31 4.66 40.07
C SER A 1060 6.70 6.15 40.04
N LEU A 1061 7.74 6.53 39.29
CA LEU A 1061 8.21 7.92 39.20
C LEU A 1061 7.16 8.87 38.60
N LEU A 1062 6.50 8.43 37.51
CA LEU A 1062 5.44 9.16 36.84
C LEU A 1062 4.39 8.15 36.34
N LYS A 1063 3.15 8.30 36.78
CA LYS A 1063 1.99 7.54 36.30
C LYS A 1063 1.10 8.47 35.45
N THR A 1064 0.75 8.03 34.25
CA THR A 1064 -0.21 8.74 33.38
C THR A 1064 -1.30 7.78 32.94
N THR A 1065 -2.56 8.15 33.14
CA THR A 1065 -3.72 7.38 32.68
C THR A 1065 -4.36 8.11 31.50
N TYR A 1066 -4.45 7.44 30.36
CA TYR A 1066 -5.22 7.87 29.20
C TYR A 1066 -6.57 7.19 29.26
N ARG A 1067 -7.66 7.95 29.15
CA ARG A 1067 -8.99 7.42 28.89
C ARG A 1067 -9.47 7.85 27.52
N TYR A 1068 -10.16 6.93 26.88
CA TYR A 1068 -10.83 7.12 25.61
C TYR A 1068 -12.33 6.92 25.83
N ASN A 1069 -13.18 7.39 24.91
CA ASN A 1069 -14.57 6.91 24.88
C ASN A 1069 -14.60 5.42 24.44
N ALA A 1070 -15.80 4.81 24.41
CA ALA A 1070 -16.03 3.49 23.77
C ALA A 1070 -15.38 3.38 22.37
N ALA A 1071 -15.19 4.55 21.80
CA ALA A 1071 -14.88 4.86 20.46
C ALA A 1071 -13.38 5.26 20.28
N GLY A 1072 -12.50 5.15 21.28
CA GLY A 1072 -11.06 5.35 21.06
C GLY A 1072 -10.60 6.79 20.73
N GLU A 1073 -11.48 7.80 20.74
CA GLU A 1073 -11.06 9.19 20.86
C GLU A 1073 -10.58 9.43 22.29
N LEU A 1074 -9.46 10.14 22.44
CA LEU A 1074 -8.98 10.58 23.74
C LEU A 1074 -10.02 11.52 24.39
N THR A 1075 -10.47 11.17 25.60
CA THR A 1075 -11.44 11.92 26.41
C THR A 1075 -10.80 12.50 27.67
N GLU A 1076 -9.81 11.82 28.27
CA GLU A 1076 -9.06 12.33 29.42
C GLU A 1076 -7.58 11.91 29.38
N VAL A 1077 -6.70 12.80 29.87
CA VAL A 1077 -5.34 12.47 30.30
C VAL A 1077 -5.22 12.86 31.77
N ILE A 1078 -4.98 11.88 32.63
CA ILE A 1078 -4.72 12.08 34.06
C ILE A 1078 -3.21 11.98 34.28
N LEU A 1079 -2.60 13.10 34.63
CA LEU A 1079 -1.18 13.27 34.93
C LEU A 1079 -0.89 12.93 36.41
N PRO A 1080 0.40 12.78 36.80
CA PRO A 1080 0.78 12.56 38.20
C PRO A 1080 0.22 13.65 39.13
N GLY A 1081 -0.29 13.24 40.30
CA GLY A 1081 -0.97 14.15 41.23
C GLY A 1081 -2.45 14.43 40.90
N ASP A 1082 -3.07 13.58 40.08
CA ASP A 1082 -4.48 13.63 39.66
C ASP A 1082 -4.87 14.95 38.94
N GLU A 1083 -3.90 15.57 38.29
CA GLU A 1083 -4.12 16.68 37.35
C GLU A 1083 -4.75 16.12 36.07
N THR A 1084 -6.01 16.47 35.81
CA THR A 1084 -6.78 15.91 34.69
C THR A 1084 -6.95 16.95 33.59
N LEU A 1085 -6.67 16.55 32.36
CA LEU A 1085 -6.94 17.26 31.11
C LEU A 1085 -8.10 16.52 30.39
N THR A 1086 -9.24 17.17 30.22
CA THR A 1086 -10.48 16.60 29.67
C THR A 1086 -10.78 17.21 28.30
N PHE A 1087 -11.32 16.39 27.38
CA PHE A 1087 -11.54 16.71 25.97
C PHE A 1087 -13.03 16.52 25.62
N SER A 1088 -13.64 17.51 24.95
CA SER A 1088 -15.03 17.50 24.47
C SER A 1088 -15.11 17.66 22.96
N ARG A 1089 -16.10 17.02 22.35
CA ARG A 1089 -16.18 16.83 20.88
C ARG A 1089 -17.58 17.14 20.34
N ASP A 1090 -17.65 17.63 19.10
CA ASP A 1090 -18.92 17.87 18.39
C ASP A 1090 -19.49 16.60 17.71
N GLU A 1091 -20.58 16.75 16.96
CA GLU A 1091 -21.25 15.64 16.25
C GLU A 1091 -20.41 15.06 15.09
N ALA A 1092 -19.46 15.84 14.54
CA ALA A 1092 -18.40 15.33 13.65
C ALA A 1092 -17.22 14.71 14.43
N GLY A 1093 -17.24 14.72 15.76
CA GLY A 1093 -16.16 14.30 16.65
C GLY A 1093 -15.06 15.35 16.86
N ARG A 1094 -15.18 16.55 16.25
CA ARG A 1094 -14.13 17.58 16.27
C ARG A 1094 -13.94 18.09 17.67
N GLU A 1095 -12.68 18.22 18.08
CA GLU A 1095 -12.36 18.77 19.40
C GLU A 1095 -12.85 20.22 19.43
N VAL A 1096 -13.75 20.53 20.38
CA VAL A 1096 -14.33 21.87 20.54
C VAL A 1096 -13.98 22.48 21.89
N PHE A 1097 -13.56 21.67 22.85
CA PHE A 1097 -13.12 22.15 24.15
C PHE A 1097 -12.12 21.19 24.81
N ARG A 1098 -11.00 21.71 25.29
CA ARG A 1098 -9.99 20.99 26.08
C ARG A 1098 -9.67 21.81 27.32
N HIS A 1099 -9.78 21.24 28.52
CA HIS A 1099 -9.57 22.00 29.76
C HIS A 1099 -8.91 21.16 30.85
N SER A 1100 -8.30 21.81 31.85
CA SER A 1100 -7.71 21.15 33.01
C SER A 1100 -8.29 21.62 34.34
N ASN A 1101 -8.19 20.77 35.36
CA ASN A 1101 -8.54 21.13 36.75
C ASN A 1101 -7.59 22.17 37.39
N ARG A 1102 -6.54 22.61 36.68
CA ARG A 1102 -5.61 23.68 37.08
C ARG A 1102 -5.91 25.05 36.47
N GLY A 1103 -6.88 25.15 35.56
CA GLY A 1103 -7.33 26.43 34.97
C GLY A 1103 -6.90 26.66 33.52
N PHE A 1104 -6.26 25.69 32.87
CA PHE A 1104 -6.12 25.71 31.40
C PHE A 1104 -7.49 25.46 30.75
N ALA A 1105 -7.78 26.18 29.68
CA ALA A 1105 -8.90 25.93 28.78
C ALA A 1105 -8.48 26.33 27.35
N CYS A 1106 -9.00 25.60 26.37
CA CYS A 1106 -8.86 25.88 24.95
C CYS A 1106 -10.21 25.56 24.28
N GLU A 1107 -10.86 26.56 23.69
CA GLU A 1107 -12.08 26.43 22.89
C GLU A 1107 -11.70 26.37 21.40
N GLN A 1108 -12.31 25.46 20.63
CA GLN A 1108 -12.06 25.28 19.19
C GLN A 1108 -13.37 25.23 18.41
N GLY A 1109 -13.35 25.64 17.15
CA GLY A 1109 -14.53 25.68 16.29
C GLY A 1109 -14.18 25.76 14.80
N TRP A 1110 -15.12 25.27 14.00
CA TRP A 1110 -14.82 24.65 12.71
C TRP A 1110 -15.90 25.04 11.68
N ASN A 1111 -15.52 25.22 10.41
CA ASN A 1111 -16.48 25.57 9.34
C ASN A 1111 -17.16 24.33 8.73
N ALA A 1112 -17.98 24.51 7.67
CA ALA A 1112 -18.66 23.39 7.00
C ALA A 1112 -17.73 22.58 6.08
N ALA A 1113 -16.50 23.06 5.84
CA ALA A 1113 -15.40 22.32 5.22
C ALA A 1113 -14.49 21.63 6.26
N SER A 1114 -14.91 21.57 7.54
CA SER A 1114 -14.14 21.02 8.67
C SER A 1114 -12.82 21.69 9.00
N GLN A 1115 -12.52 22.86 8.44
CA GLN A 1115 -11.29 23.61 8.73
C GLN A 1115 -11.41 24.34 10.07
N LEU A 1116 -10.31 24.37 10.84
CA LEU A 1116 -10.22 25.15 12.08
C LEU A 1116 -10.26 26.65 11.74
N VAL A 1117 -11.38 27.29 12.03
CA VAL A 1117 -11.53 28.75 11.89
C VAL A 1117 -11.29 29.45 13.22
N THR A 1118 -11.68 28.84 14.33
CA THR A 1118 -11.75 29.53 15.63
C THR A 1118 -11.01 28.76 16.71
N GLN A 1119 -10.11 29.43 17.44
CA GLN A 1119 -9.47 28.94 18.66
C GLN A 1119 -9.42 30.06 19.73
N ARG A 1120 -9.49 29.72 21.03
CA ARG A 1120 -9.34 30.63 22.17
C ARG A 1120 -8.72 29.92 23.38
#